data_AF-A0A380WJW1-F1
#
_entry.id   AF-A0A380WJW1-F1
#
_cell.length_a   1.000
_cell.length_b   1.000
_cell.length_c   1.000
_cell.angle_alpha   90.00
_cell.angle_beta   90.00
_cell.angle_gamma   90.00
#
_symmetry.space_group_name_H-M   'P 1'
#
loop_
_entity.id
_entity.type
_entity.pdbx_description
1 polymer ?
#
loop_
_entity_poly.entity_id
_entity_poly.type
_entity_poly.pdbx_seq_one_letter_code
_entity_poly.pdbx_strand_id
1 'polypeptide(L)'
;MHSRWALSASLLAICSASSAHAEDILAKRWGPWVETGGQFSKGRSLGEMNLFVPVLQNSDTLVFTDLRGKFDNNDSVEGNFGLGIRHMLPSGWNLGAYGYYDVRRSAYGNIFHQVTLGAEALSEVFDLRANAYLPVGETERRMDLGATATVGPWSSQAVLTGTSLAIQHQAVQTTTTSYRVEKALAGADAEIGIRLPVFEPDSGFDMRAFVGGYYFGGSDVEAIAGPRARLEFTAADFVDLPGVKLTAGLTFQYDDVRGDQWITQARLRIPLQAASSAGREPLSYMERRMTDTVVRDVDIVSTTRNGTRSRNDTLTSSEDAVNAWNGKTITSVVRIDGTTQDQTALQAALDSVGADGIVLLNGNLAATGGVSLNDKQLLVGGGTVLKLKGATSGVAVDYAAAGSAGRISGAATDTLVRMATDSAMRGISVENTSSNANSWAISGASGASLRDVAVVSAANGVRVDGTANFTLQGGSITAATGSAIAITHSTGVSIGGATIVQNGASGIGIVADNVAGRIEGNTITTNGNGSGYNDAHSLARPAHGLSVSNSGGLTIANNVITINGELANGINVTGSAGIAISGNRVTTNNYMSRGIRLVDSGGATIAGNTVATNTTNDTYLSLYTAAFGIMTEGSDNLTVSGNSVTTRARGATGILLRYGANSTISGNTVTTNGENATAVAVVGSASNTVSGNTLTTTNPNNSHGVSIGFNSHNGLVENNTVTSAGPHGVYVWSSGVAVRDNRLVGRGNSGVLTTAGDTIVTGNTP
;
A
#
# COMPACT_ATOMS: atom_id res chain seq x y z
N MET A 1 -34.03 -30.60 -23.20
CA MET A 1 -35.47 -30.26 -23.22
C MET A 1 -35.92 -30.18 -24.66
N HIS A 2 -37.02 -30.86 -24.93
CA HIS A 2 -37.54 -31.22 -26.25
C HIS A 2 -38.01 -30.01 -27.08
N SER A 3 -38.09 -30.29 -28.39
CA SER A 3 -39.00 -29.72 -29.38
C SER A 3 -38.44 -28.66 -30.34
N ARG A 4 -38.86 -28.83 -31.60
CA ARG A 4 -38.89 -27.90 -32.74
C ARG A 4 -37.71 -27.93 -33.70
N TRP A 5 -37.73 -28.95 -34.56
CA TRP A 5 -37.28 -28.82 -35.94
C TRP A 5 -38.44 -29.25 -36.85
N ALA A 6 -39.32 -28.29 -37.14
CA ALA A 6 -40.15 -28.36 -38.32
C ALA A 6 -39.37 -27.65 -39.43
N LEU A 7 -38.74 -28.42 -40.32
CA LEU A 7 -38.34 -27.90 -41.62
C LEU A 7 -39.16 -28.63 -42.67
N SER A 8 -40.09 -27.90 -43.23
CA SER A 8 -40.85 -28.25 -44.42
C SER A 8 -39.90 -28.60 -45.56
N ALA A 9 -39.81 -29.88 -45.89
CA ALA A 9 -39.28 -30.35 -47.16
C ALA A 9 -40.34 -30.09 -48.25
N SER A 10 -40.38 -28.86 -48.75
CA SER A 10 -41.28 -28.47 -49.84
C SER A 10 -40.50 -27.67 -50.87
N LEU A 11 -39.69 -28.33 -51.68
CA LEU A 11 -39.25 -27.77 -52.96
C LEU A 11 -39.01 -28.88 -54.00
N LEU A 12 -40.06 -29.65 -54.29
CA LEU A 12 -40.21 -30.32 -55.59
C LEU A 12 -40.85 -29.31 -56.55
N ALA A 13 -40.05 -28.36 -57.03
CA ALA A 13 -40.41 -27.61 -58.23
C ALA A 13 -39.99 -28.46 -59.43
N ILE A 14 -40.87 -29.38 -59.83
CA ILE A 14 -40.81 -29.99 -61.17
C ILE A 14 -41.13 -28.86 -62.14
N CYS A 15 -40.10 -28.21 -62.70
CA CYS A 15 -40.27 -27.44 -63.92
C CYS A 15 -40.52 -28.42 -65.05
N SER A 16 -41.80 -28.70 -65.30
CA SER A 16 -42.29 -29.27 -66.54
C SER A 16 -41.98 -28.30 -67.68
N ALA A 17 -40.80 -28.45 -68.31
CA ALA A 17 -40.50 -27.80 -69.57
C ALA A 17 -41.20 -28.58 -70.70
N SER A 18 -42.43 -28.17 -71.02
CA SER A 18 -43.11 -28.54 -72.25
C SER A 18 -42.92 -27.43 -73.28
N SER A 19 -42.18 -27.71 -74.36
CA SER A 19 -42.29 -27.08 -75.70
C SER A 19 -41.50 -27.98 -76.66
N ALA A 20 -42.18 -28.75 -77.50
CA ALA A 20 -42.50 -28.40 -78.89
C ALA A 20 -41.45 -28.96 -79.86
N HIS A 21 -41.92 -29.81 -80.77
CA HIS A 21 -41.16 -30.51 -81.79
C HIS A 21 -40.47 -29.52 -82.74
N ALA A 22 -39.14 -29.60 -82.79
CA ALA A 22 -38.29 -29.15 -83.88
C ALA A 22 -37.26 -30.27 -84.14
N GLU A 23 -36.90 -30.46 -85.40
CA GLU A 23 -36.16 -31.60 -85.97
C GLU A 23 -34.92 -32.04 -85.16
N ASP A 24 -34.67 -33.36 -85.16
CA ASP A 24 -33.65 -34.10 -84.40
C ASP A 24 -32.21 -33.61 -84.66
N ILE A 25 -31.76 -32.63 -83.86
CA ILE A 25 -30.33 -32.23 -83.74
C ILE A 25 -29.75 -32.64 -82.36
N LEU A 26 -30.55 -33.20 -81.46
CA LEU A 26 -30.12 -33.67 -80.13
C LEU A 26 -30.50 -35.15 -79.94
N ALA A 27 -29.71 -36.07 -80.48
CA ALA A 27 -29.81 -37.48 -80.10
C ALA A 27 -29.59 -37.58 -78.58
N LYS A 28 -30.65 -37.84 -77.81
CA LYS A 28 -30.58 -38.00 -76.35
C LYS A 28 -29.81 -39.29 -76.02
N ARG A 29 -28.48 -39.23 -76.00
CA ARG A 29 -27.54 -40.33 -75.76
C ARG A 29 -27.33 -40.57 -74.26
N TRP A 30 -27.12 -39.51 -73.49
CA TRP A 30 -26.88 -39.56 -72.04
C TRP A 30 -28.11 -39.17 -71.23
N GLY A 31 -28.26 -39.80 -70.05
CA GLY A 31 -29.44 -39.64 -69.21
C GLY A 31 -29.21 -39.15 -67.80
N PRO A 32 -30.25 -38.55 -67.19
CA PRO A 32 -30.20 -38.18 -65.78
C PRO A 32 -30.14 -39.43 -64.90
N TRP A 33 -29.48 -39.30 -63.77
CA TRP A 33 -29.41 -40.35 -62.75
C TRP A 33 -29.37 -39.74 -61.36
N VAL A 34 -29.83 -40.51 -60.38
CA VAL A 34 -29.66 -40.22 -58.96
C VAL A 34 -28.68 -41.23 -58.37
N GLU A 35 -27.76 -40.77 -57.54
CA GLU A 35 -26.78 -41.60 -56.83
C GLU A 35 -26.90 -41.33 -55.34
N THR A 36 -26.99 -42.39 -54.55
CA THR A 36 -26.98 -42.30 -53.10
C THR A 36 -25.92 -43.21 -52.53
N GLY A 37 -25.29 -42.82 -51.44
CA GLY A 37 -24.23 -43.60 -50.85
C GLY A 37 -23.80 -43.07 -49.50
N GLY A 38 -22.72 -43.66 -49.01
CA GLY A 38 -22.08 -43.20 -47.79
C GLY A 38 -20.58 -43.38 -47.84
N GLN A 39 -19.90 -42.58 -47.00
CA GLN A 39 -18.47 -42.70 -46.75
C GLN A 39 -18.25 -42.94 -45.27
N PHE A 40 -17.38 -43.88 -44.93
CA PHE A 40 -17.10 -44.28 -43.56
C PHE A 40 -15.60 -44.18 -43.29
N SER A 41 -15.24 -43.53 -42.20
CA SER A 41 -13.86 -43.35 -41.76
C SER A 41 -13.78 -43.36 -40.24
N LYS A 42 -12.55 -43.38 -39.69
CA LYS A 42 -12.35 -43.36 -38.23
C LYS A 42 -12.92 -42.05 -37.65
N GLY A 43 -14.06 -42.15 -36.97
CA GLY A 43 -14.70 -41.02 -36.27
C GLY A 43 -15.64 -40.16 -37.11
N ARG A 44 -15.86 -40.48 -38.39
CA ARG A 44 -16.79 -39.77 -39.26
C ARG A 44 -17.52 -40.70 -40.22
N SER A 45 -18.84 -40.58 -40.25
CA SER A 45 -19.74 -41.26 -41.19
C SER A 45 -20.55 -40.21 -41.95
N LEU A 46 -20.58 -40.33 -43.27
CA LEU A 46 -21.20 -39.39 -44.20
C LEU A 46 -22.29 -40.08 -45.01
N GLY A 47 -23.45 -39.45 -45.13
CA GLY A 47 -24.45 -39.79 -46.13
C GLY A 47 -24.40 -38.79 -47.29
N GLU A 48 -24.54 -39.27 -48.52
CA GLU A 48 -24.56 -38.44 -49.72
C GLU A 48 -25.71 -38.79 -50.68
N MET A 49 -26.23 -37.75 -51.32
CA MET A 49 -27.18 -37.83 -52.42
C MET A 49 -26.73 -36.90 -53.55
N ASN A 50 -26.76 -37.40 -54.77
CA ASN A 50 -26.33 -36.70 -55.97
C ASN A 50 -27.38 -36.87 -57.08
N LEU A 51 -27.76 -35.76 -57.70
CA LEU A 51 -28.61 -35.71 -58.89
C LEU A 51 -27.82 -35.13 -60.07
N PHE A 52 -27.58 -35.95 -61.08
CA PHE A 52 -26.94 -35.53 -62.32
C PHE A 52 -27.98 -35.41 -63.44
N VAL A 53 -27.95 -34.30 -64.16
CA VAL A 53 -28.92 -33.99 -65.22
C VAL A 53 -28.20 -33.47 -66.47
N PRO A 54 -28.23 -34.20 -67.59
CA PRO A 54 -27.89 -33.66 -68.90
C PRO A 54 -28.76 -32.45 -69.25
N VAL A 55 -28.15 -31.32 -69.58
CA VAL A 55 -28.83 -30.07 -69.95
C VAL A 55 -28.83 -29.88 -71.47
N LEU A 56 -27.65 -30.02 -72.10
CA LEU A 56 -27.47 -29.94 -73.55
C LEU A 56 -26.52 -31.06 -74.00
N GLN A 57 -26.82 -31.73 -75.12
CA GLN A 57 -25.96 -32.81 -75.60
C GLN A 57 -26.07 -33.02 -77.12
N ASN A 58 -24.95 -33.37 -77.76
CA ASN A 58 -24.91 -33.86 -79.15
C ASN A 58 -24.19 -35.23 -79.17
N SER A 59 -23.66 -35.68 -80.32
CA SER A 59 -22.99 -36.99 -80.42
C SER A 59 -21.70 -37.13 -79.61
N ASP A 60 -21.02 -36.03 -79.28
CA ASP A 60 -19.71 -36.03 -78.63
C ASP A 60 -19.60 -35.11 -77.40
N THR A 61 -20.56 -34.23 -77.17
CA THR A 61 -20.51 -33.17 -76.17
C THR A 61 -21.71 -33.27 -75.23
N LEU A 62 -21.46 -33.12 -73.93
CA LEU A 62 -22.46 -33.12 -72.87
C LEU A 62 -22.24 -31.95 -71.92
N VAL A 63 -23.23 -31.06 -71.83
CA VAL A 63 -23.37 -30.07 -70.75
C VAL A 63 -24.33 -30.62 -69.71
N PHE A 64 -23.96 -30.57 -68.43
CA PHE A 64 -24.73 -31.17 -67.34
C PHE A 64 -24.76 -30.29 -66.09
N THR A 65 -25.80 -30.46 -65.28
CA THR A 65 -25.91 -29.94 -63.92
C THR A 65 -25.77 -31.08 -62.92
N ASP A 66 -25.17 -30.80 -61.78
CA ASP A 66 -24.89 -31.76 -60.71
C ASP A 66 -25.24 -31.15 -59.35
N LEU A 67 -26.26 -31.69 -58.68
CA LEU A 67 -26.74 -31.23 -57.38
C LEU A 67 -26.43 -32.25 -56.32
N ARG A 68 -25.75 -31.83 -55.24
CA ARG A 68 -25.31 -32.73 -54.17
C ARG A 68 -25.75 -32.23 -52.80
N GLY A 69 -26.14 -33.16 -51.95
CA GLY A 69 -26.43 -32.92 -50.54
C GLY A 69 -25.68 -33.92 -49.67
N LYS A 70 -25.10 -33.45 -48.57
CA LYS A 70 -24.31 -34.24 -47.64
C LYS A 70 -24.64 -33.91 -46.19
N PHE A 71 -24.61 -34.94 -45.36
CA PHE A 71 -24.88 -34.87 -43.93
C PHE A 71 -23.91 -35.80 -43.21
N ASP A 72 -23.33 -35.33 -42.11
CA ASP A 72 -22.43 -36.14 -41.29
C ASP A 72 -22.91 -36.30 -39.86
N ASN A 73 -22.25 -37.19 -39.11
CA ASN A 73 -22.57 -37.48 -37.70
C ASN A 73 -22.06 -36.41 -36.71
N ASN A 74 -21.52 -35.29 -37.19
CA ASN A 74 -20.99 -34.18 -36.39
C ASN A 74 -21.76 -32.87 -36.64
N ASP A 75 -23.06 -32.98 -36.97
CA ASP A 75 -23.98 -31.86 -37.26
C ASP A 75 -23.55 -30.97 -38.46
N SER A 76 -22.64 -31.44 -39.31
CA SER A 76 -22.27 -30.74 -40.54
C SER A 76 -23.23 -31.09 -41.68
N VAL A 77 -23.63 -30.06 -42.42
CA VAL A 77 -24.50 -30.18 -43.60
C VAL A 77 -23.90 -29.39 -44.74
N GLU A 78 -23.82 -29.99 -45.92
CA GLU A 78 -23.29 -29.34 -47.11
C GLU A 78 -24.21 -29.54 -48.31
N GLY A 79 -24.40 -28.46 -49.07
CA GLY A 79 -25.08 -28.46 -50.35
C GLY A 79 -24.15 -27.94 -51.44
N ASN A 80 -24.14 -28.61 -52.58
CA ASN A 80 -23.31 -28.23 -53.72
C ASN A 80 -24.14 -28.12 -55.00
N PHE A 81 -23.95 -27.03 -55.72
CA PHE A 81 -24.59 -26.78 -57.02
C PHE A 81 -23.51 -26.70 -58.10
N GLY A 82 -23.51 -27.61 -59.06
CA GLY A 82 -22.50 -27.72 -60.10
C GLY A 82 -23.03 -27.60 -61.53
N LEU A 83 -22.19 -27.05 -62.40
CA LEU A 83 -22.38 -27.02 -63.86
C LEU A 83 -21.10 -27.50 -64.53
N GLY A 84 -21.21 -28.39 -65.51
CA GLY A 84 -20.06 -28.95 -66.21
C GLY A 84 -20.31 -29.19 -67.69
N ILE A 85 -19.21 -29.34 -68.43
CA ILE A 85 -19.18 -29.73 -69.83
C ILE A 85 -18.16 -30.86 -70.01
N ARG A 86 -18.48 -31.85 -70.84
CA ARG A 86 -17.59 -32.91 -71.30
C ARG A 86 -17.64 -33.02 -72.82
N HIS A 87 -16.51 -33.27 -73.45
CA HIS A 87 -16.38 -33.48 -74.90
C HIS A 87 -15.52 -34.73 -75.17
N MET A 88 -16.08 -35.66 -75.93
CA MET A 88 -15.51 -36.95 -76.31
C MET A 88 -14.73 -36.81 -77.62
N LEU A 89 -13.41 -37.01 -77.55
CA LEU A 89 -12.50 -36.91 -78.69
C LEU A 89 -12.40 -38.26 -79.43
N PRO A 90 -12.15 -38.24 -80.76
CA PRO A 90 -11.87 -39.45 -81.53
C PRO A 90 -10.66 -40.25 -81.03
N SER A 91 -9.76 -39.62 -80.26
CA SER A 91 -8.61 -40.27 -79.62
C SER A 91 -8.98 -41.18 -78.43
N GLY A 92 -10.26 -41.27 -78.05
CA GLY A 92 -10.71 -42.06 -76.91
C GLY A 92 -10.58 -41.34 -75.55
N TRP A 93 -10.54 -40.01 -75.57
CA TRP A 93 -10.49 -39.16 -74.37
C TRP A 93 -11.77 -38.33 -74.23
N ASN A 94 -12.33 -38.26 -73.03
CA ASN A 94 -13.36 -37.30 -72.66
C ASN A 94 -12.70 -36.17 -71.87
N LEU A 95 -12.70 -34.95 -72.43
CA LEU A 95 -12.21 -33.76 -71.75
C LEU A 95 -13.37 -33.03 -71.09
N GLY A 96 -13.23 -32.68 -69.81
CA GLY A 96 -14.27 -31.99 -69.06
C GLY A 96 -13.77 -30.82 -68.23
N ALA A 97 -14.66 -29.85 -68.03
CA ALA A 97 -14.47 -28.75 -67.11
C ALA A 97 -15.77 -28.48 -66.34
N TYR A 98 -15.67 -28.10 -65.08
CA TYR A 98 -16.84 -27.86 -64.24
C TYR A 98 -16.56 -26.81 -63.16
N GLY A 99 -17.63 -26.20 -62.66
CA GLY A 99 -17.61 -25.31 -61.51
C GLY A 99 -18.73 -25.65 -60.52
N TYR A 100 -18.47 -25.48 -59.23
CA TYR A 100 -19.46 -25.63 -58.16
C TYR A 100 -19.53 -24.40 -57.27
N TYR A 101 -20.73 -24.14 -56.76
CA TYR A 101 -20.96 -23.30 -55.58
C TYR A 101 -21.32 -24.20 -54.40
N ASP A 102 -20.51 -24.17 -53.36
CA ASP A 102 -20.59 -25.02 -52.19
C ASP A 102 -21.02 -24.18 -50.97
N VAL A 103 -21.94 -24.72 -50.16
CA VAL A 103 -22.39 -24.10 -48.91
C VAL A 103 -22.34 -25.13 -47.80
N ARG A 104 -21.49 -24.89 -46.80
CA ARG A 104 -21.29 -25.80 -45.66
C ARG A 104 -21.67 -25.11 -44.36
N ARG A 105 -22.50 -25.78 -43.55
CA ARG A 105 -22.59 -25.53 -42.11
C ARG A 105 -21.61 -26.46 -41.40
N SER A 106 -20.63 -25.91 -40.69
CA SER A 106 -19.62 -26.66 -39.95
C SER A 106 -20.19 -27.26 -38.67
N ALA A 107 -19.43 -28.16 -38.04
CA ALA A 107 -19.75 -28.74 -36.73
C ALA A 107 -19.86 -27.68 -35.61
N TYR A 108 -19.29 -26.48 -35.81
CA TYR A 108 -19.41 -25.36 -34.87
C TYR A 108 -20.63 -24.47 -35.16
N GLY A 109 -21.46 -24.84 -36.12
CA GLY A 109 -22.66 -24.10 -36.51
C GLY A 109 -22.40 -22.91 -37.43
N ASN A 110 -21.14 -22.69 -37.84
CA ASN A 110 -20.73 -21.62 -38.75
C ASN A 110 -21.05 -21.97 -40.21
N ILE A 111 -21.42 -20.98 -41.01
CA ILE A 111 -21.71 -21.17 -42.44
C ILE A 111 -20.55 -20.61 -43.26
N PHE A 112 -20.03 -21.43 -44.17
CA PHE A 112 -19.00 -21.09 -45.14
C PHE A 112 -19.49 -21.32 -46.56
N HIS A 113 -18.92 -20.55 -47.49
CA HIS A 113 -19.22 -20.60 -48.91
C HIS A 113 -17.92 -20.79 -49.68
N GLN A 114 -17.96 -21.56 -50.76
CA GLN A 114 -16.79 -21.85 -51.59
C GLN A 114 -17.18 -21.95 -53.06
N VAL A 115 -16.28 -21.49 -53.93
CA VAL A 115 -16.33 -21.76 -55.37
C VAL A 115 -15.29 -22.82 -55.68
N THR A 116 -15.71 -23.88 -56.37
CA THR A 116 -14.81 -24.93 -56.87
C THR A 116 -14.72 -24.84 -58.38
N LEU A 117 -13.51 -24.97 -58.92
CA LEU A 117 -13.26 -25.09 -60.36
C LEU A 117 -12.46 -26.36 -60.60
N GLY A 118 -12.82 -27.16 -61.60
CA GLY A 118 -12.09 -28.38 -61.91
C GLY A 118 -12.09 -28.73 -63.38
N ALA A 119 -11.11 -29.56 -63.74
CA ALA A 119 -10.92 -30.10 -65.07
C ALA A 119 -10.59 -31.58 -65.00
N GLU A 120 -11.03 -32.34 -65.99
CA GLU A 120 -10.78 -33.77 -66.10
C GLU A 120 -10.47 -34.20 -67.54
N ALA A 121 -9.63 -35.22 -67.67
CA ALA A 121 -9.38 -35.94 -68.91
C ALA A 121 -9.53 -37.42 -68.61
N LEU A 122 -10.54 -38.06 -69.19
CA LEU A 122 -10.94 -39.43 -68.87
C LEU A 122 -10.76 -40.31 -70.13
N SER A 123 -10.00 -41.40 -70.04
CA SER A 123 -9.81 -42.33 -71.17
C SER A 123 -10.08 -43.78 -70.76
N GLU A 124 -9.96 -44.73 -71.68
CA GLU A 124 -10.10 -46.13 -71.30
C GLU A 124 -9.11 -46.57 -70.21
N VAL A 125 -7.87 -46.09 -70.27
CA VAL A 125 -6.78 -46.54 -69.40
C VAL A 125 -6.44 -45.53 -68.31
N PHE A 126 -6.33 -44.24 -68.66
CA PHE A 126 -5.88 -43.18 -67.75
C PHE A 126 -6.97 -42.16 -67.42
N ASP A 127 -6.92 -41.65 -66.20
CA ASP A 127 -7.69 -40.49 -65.75
C ASP A 127 -6.75 -39.41 -65.24
N LEU A 128 -7.02 -38.16 -65.60
CA LEU A 128 -6.38 -36.99 -65.01
C LEU A 128 -7.47 -36.10 -64.46
N ARG A 129 -7.33 -35.65 -63.21
CA ARG A 129 -8.25 -34.68 -62.60
C ARG A 129 -7.46 -33.65 -61.81
N ALA A 130 -7.94 -32.42 -61.83
CA ALA A 130 -7.45 -31.34 -60.98
C ALA A 130 -8.60 -30.44 -60.55
N ASN A 131 -8.56 -29.98 -59.29
CA ASN A 131 -9.57 -29.15 -58.68
C ASN A 131 -8.91 -27.99 -57.91
N ALA A 132 -9.56 -26.83 -57.90
CA ALA A 132 -9.20 -25.67 -57.08
C ALA A 132 -10.43 -25.21 -56.27
N TYR A 133 -10.21 -24.91 -54.99
CA TYR A 133 -11.22 -24.60 -53.99
C TYR A 133 -10.96 -23.20 -53.43
N LEU A 134 -11.94 -22.30 -53.57
CA LEU A 134 -11.81 -20.89 -53.22
C LEU A 134 -12.93 -20.48 -52.27
N PRO A 135 -12.69 -20.41 -50.95
CA PRO A 135 -13.64 -19.84 -50.00
C PRO A 135 -13.97 -18.39 -50.37
N VAL A 136 -15.26 -18.03 -50.28
CA VAL A 136 -15.77 -16.70 -50.61
C VAL A 136 -16.62 -16.14 -49.46
N GLY A 137 -16.66 -14.80 -49.35
CA GLY A 137 -17.39 -14.12 -48.28
C GLY A 137 -16.63 -14.14 -46.94
N GLU A 138 -17.35 -14.36 -45.84
CA GLU A 138 -16.73 -14.49 -44.52
C GLU A 138 -16.03 -15.85 -44.37
N THR A 139 -14.70 -15.84 -44.43
CA THR A 139 -13.87 -17.06 -44.36
C THR A 139 -13.38 -17.38 -42.96
N GLU A 140 -13.64 -16.50 -41.97
CA GLU A 140 -13.25 -16.67 -40.56
C GLU A 140 -14.43 -16.38 -39.62
N ARG A 141 -14.63 -17.22 -38.61
CA ARG A 141 -15.67 -17.05 -37.57
C ARG A 141 -15.06 -17.19 -36.19
N ARG A 142 -15.24 -16.16 -35.36
CA ARG A 142 -14.74 -16.12 -33.98
C ARG A 142 -15.80 -16.56 -32.97
N MET A 143 -15.38 -17.37 -32.00
CA MET A 143 -16.20 -17.90 -30.91
C MET A 143 -15.47 -17.69 -29.58
N ASP A 144 -16.08 -16.99 -28.63
CA ASP A 144 -15.47 -16.81 -27.30
C ASP A 144 -15.65 -18.07 -26.44
N LEU A 145 -14.59 -18.48 -25.73
CA LEU A 145 -14.54 -19.72 -24.93
C LEU A 145 -14.66 -19.47 -23.42
N GLY A 146 -14.53 -18.22 -22.99
CA GLY A 146 -14.62 -17.82 -21.57
C GLY A 146 -13.61 -16.73 -21.19
N ALA A 147 -13.79 -16.14 -20.02
CA ALA A 147 -12.91 -15.13 -19.47
C ALA A 147 -12.54 -15.43 -18.01
N THR A 148 -11.30 -15.11 -17.63
CA THR A 148 -10.82 -15.17 -16.25
C THR A 148 -10.26 -13.81 -15.86
N ALA A 149 -10.54 -13.35 -14.65
CA ALA A 149 -10.03 -12.09 -14.12
C ALA A 149 -9.14 -12.33 -12.90
N THR A 150 -7.99 -11.65 -12.85
CA THR A 150 -7.07 -11.65 -11.70
C THR A 150 -6.85 -10.21 -11.24
N VAL A 151 -6.84 -9.97 -9.93
CA VAL A 151 -6.60 -8.65 -9.33
C VAL A 151 -5.20 -8.65 -8.70
N GLY A 152 -4.39 -7.66 -9.06
CA GLY A 152 -3.05 -7.44 -8.49
C GLY A 152 -3.09 -6.92 -7.04
N PRO A 153 -1.93 -6.65 -6.43
CA PRO A 153 -1.87 -6.11 -5.08
C PRO A 153 -2.49 -4.72 -5.00
N TRP A 154 -3.11 -4.41 -3.87
CA TRP A 154 -3.66 -3.09 -3.58
C TRP A 154 -2.56 -2.16 -3.07
N SER A 155 -2.49 -0.95 -3.63
CA SER A 155 -1.72 0.17 -3.10
C SER A 155 -2.65 1.24 -2.54
N SER A 156 -2.27 1.89 -1.44
CA SER A 156 -3.09 2.88 -0.75
C SER A 156 -2.36 4.22 -0.65
N GLN A 157 -3.09 5.32 -0.86
CA GLN A 157 -2.57 6.69 -0.71
C GLN A 157 -3.62 7.62 -0.11
N ALA A 158 -3.19 8.67 0.57
CA ALA A 158 -4.08 9.75 0.99
C ALA A 158 -4.28 10.76 -0.15
N VAL A 159 -5.52 11.06 -0.50
CA VAL A 159 -5.87 11.98 -1.59
C VAL A 159 -6.79 13.06 -1.04
N LEU A 160 -6.40 14.32 -1.26
CA LEU A 160 -7.22 15.49 -0.92
C LEU A 160 -7.89 16.03 -2.18
N THR A 161 -9.21 15.87 -2.28
CA THR A 161 -10.03 16.39 -3.38
C THR A 161 -10.98 17.45 -2.84
N GLY A 162 -10.80 18.71 -3.26
CA GLY A 162 -11.52 19.84 -2.67
C GLY A 162 -11.21 19.93 -1.17
N THR A 163 -12.25 19.75 -0.34
CA THR A 163 -12.18 19.76 1.13
C THR A 163 -12.20 18.36 1.77
N SER A 164 -12.31 17.29 0.97
CA SER A 164 -12.38 15.92 1.51
C SER A 164 -11.03 15.22 1.39
N LEU A 165 -10.52 14.71 2.52
CA LEU A 165 -9.33 13.88 2.58
C LEU A 165 -9.75 12.42 2.75
N ALA A 166 -9.42 11.58 1.78
CA ALA A 166 -9.78 10.17 1.74
C ALA A 166 -8.55 9.28 1.56
N ILE A 167 -8.66 8.02 1.98
CA ILE A 167 -7.70 6.99 1.62
C ILE A 167 -8.20 6.31 0.36
N GLN A 168 -7.42 6.39 -0.72
CA GLN A 168 -7.70 5.77 -2.00
C GLN A 168 -6.89 4.48 -2.13
N HIS A 169 -7.56 3.37 -2.44
CA HIS A 169 -6.94 2.10 -2.78
C HIS A 169 -7.04 1.86 -4.29
N GLN A 170 -5.95 1.38 -4.88
CA GLN A 170 -5.90 1.05 -6.30
C GLN A 170 -5.30 -0.34 -6.51
N ALA A 171 -5.88 -1.10 -7.44
CA ALA A 171 -5.34 -2.37 -7.91
C ALA A 171 -5.60 -2.51 -9.42
N VAL A 172 -4.72 -3.21 -10.12
CA VAL A 172 -4.91 -3.53 -11.55
C VAL A 172 -5.61 -4.87 -11.66
N GLN A 173 -6.77 -4.89 -12.33
CA GLN A 173 -7.45 -6.11 -12.72
C GLN A 173 -7.11 -6.47 -14.17
N THR A 174 -6.60 -7.68 -14.38
CA THR A 174 -6.34 -8.23 -15.71
C THR A 174 -7.40 -9.26 -16.05
N THR A 175 -8.19 -9.00 -17.08
CA THR A 175 -9.16 -9.95 -17.64
C THR A 175 -8.57 -10.57 -18.90
N THR A 176 -8.46 -11.90 -18.93
CA THR A 176 -7.99 -12.68 -20.09
C THR A 176 -9.16 -13.46 -20.69
N THR A 177 -9.52 -13.13 -21.93
CA THR A 177 -10.55 -13.82 -22.70
C THR A 177 -9.90 -14.81 -23.66
N SER A 178 -10.30 -16.07 -23.56
CA SER A 178 -9.92 -17.11 -24.53
C SER A 178 -10.96 -17.16 -25.65
N TYR A 179 -10.51 -17.31 -26.88
CA TYR A 179 -11.39 -17.43 -28.05
C TYR A 179 -10.85 -18.47 -29.03
N ARG A 180 -11.72 -18.96 -29.91
CA ARG A 180 -11.43 -19.83 -31.04
C ARG A 180 -11.83 -19.14 -32.32
N VAL A 181 -11.03 -19.30 -33.37
CA VAL A 181 -11.37 -18.89 -34.73
C VAL A 181 -11.46 -20.14 -35.58
N GLU A 182 -12.59 -20.34 -36.27
CA GLU A 182 -12.74 -21.32 -37.34
C GLU A 182 -12.52 -20.64 -38.69
N LYS A 183 -11.76 -21.27 -39.58
CA LYS A 183 -11.38 -20.72 -40.88
C LYS A 183 -11.61 -21.71 -42.02
N ALA A 184 -12.25 -21.28 -43.09
CA ALA A 184 -12.33 -22.01 -44.35
C ALA A 184 -11.04 -21.81 -45.17
N LEU A 185 -10.51 -22.89 -45.74
CA LEU A 185 -9.20 -22.92 -46.39
C LEU A 185 -9.33 -22.93 -47.92
N ALA A 186 -8.50 -22.12 -48.58
CA ALA A 186 -8.33 -22.22 -50.03
C ALA A 186 -7.38 -23.37 -50.34
N GLY A 187 -7.60 -24.09 -51.44
CA GLY A 187 -6.80 -25.24 -51.76
C GLY A 187 -6.93 -25.76 -53.17
N ALA A 188 -6.23 -26.86 -53.45
CA ALA A 188 -6.29 -27.58 -54.71
C ALA A 188 -5.97 -29.07 -54.51
N ASP A 189 -6.46 -29.91 -55.41
CA ASP A 189 -6.03 -31.30 -55.52
C ASP A 189 -5.82 -31.71 -56.98
N ALA A 190 -5.04 -32.76 -57.17
CA ALA A 190 -4.90 -33.42 -58.45
C ALA A 190 -4.70 -34.93 -58.25
N GLU A 191 -5.28 -35.74 -59.15
CA GLU A 191 -5.12 -37.19 -59.15
C GLU A 191 -4.89 -37.72 -60.58
N ILE A 192 -4.08 -38.77 -60.65
CA ILE A 192 -3.89 -39.60 -61.84
C ILE A 192 -4.44 -40.98 -61.53
N GLY A 193 -5.34 -41.46 -62.38
CA GLY A 193 -5.92 -42.79 -62.31
C GLY A 193 -5.40 -43.70 -63.40
N ILE A 194 -5.28 -44.99 -63.09
CA ILE A 194 -5.05 -46.06 -64.05
C ILE A 194 -6.10 -47.15 -63.87
N ARG A 195 -6.62 -47.64 -64.98
CA ARG A 195 -7.46 -48.83 -65.03
C ARG A 195 -6.61 -50.09 -64.88
N LEU A 196 -6.99 -50.94 -63.93
CA LEU A 196 -6.30 -52.19 -63.67
C LEU A 196 -6.79 -53.28 -64.63
N PRO A 197 -5.90 -54.10 -65.21
CA PRO A 197 -6.26 -55.12 -66.19
C PRO A 197 -6.85 -56.37 -65.52
N VAL A 198 -7.90 -56.19 -64.71
CA VAL A 198 -8.60 -57.25 -63.98
C VAL A 198 -9.91 -57.65 -64.65
N PHE A 199 -10.52 -56.72 -65.39
CA PHE A 199 -11.77 -56.91 -66.13
C PHE A 199 -11.64 -56.34 -67.55
N GLU A 200 -12.28 -56.97 -68.53
CA GLU A 200 -12.33 -56.46 -69.90
C GLU A 200 -13.23 -55.21 -70.00
N PRO A 201 -12.96 -54.27 -70.93
CA PRO A 201 -13.63 -52.94 -70.98
C PRO A 201 -15.15 -53.02 -71.05
N ASP A 202 -15.67 -54.02 -71.74
CA ASP A 202 -17.11 -54.21 -71.94
C ASP A 202 -17.72 -55.31 -71.07
N SER A 203 -16.99 -55.79 -70.07
CA SER A 203 -17.49 -56.82 -69.13
C SER A 203 -18.55 -56.31 -68.14
N GLY A 204 -18.82 -55.00 -68.11
CA GLY A 204 -19.65 -54.36 -67.10
C GLY A 204 -18.93 -54.09 -65.77
N PHE A 205 -17.74 -54.65 -65.55
CA PHE A 205 -16.93 -54.42 -64.37
C PHE A 205 -15.70 -53.57 -64.69
N ASP A 206 -15.35 -52.66 -63.77
CA ASP A 206 -14.15 -51.84 -63.87
C ASP A 206 -13.47 -51.69 -62.52
N MET A 207 -12.14 -51.71 -62.51
CA MET A 207 -11.33 -51.49 -61.31
C MET A 207 -10.21 -50.51 -61.61
N ARG A 208 -10.14 -49.43 -60.82
CA ARG A 208 -9.21 -48.32 -61.05
C ARG A 208 -8.45 -47.97 -59.79
N ALA A 209 -7.16 -47.72 -59.94
CA ALA A 209 -6.29 -47.21 -58.88
C ALA A 209 -5.91 -45.76 -59.20
N PHE A 210 -5.89 -44.90 -58.19
CA PHE A 210 -5.57 -43.48 -58.30
C PHE A 210 -4.49 -43.11 -57.30
N VAL A 211 -3.59 -42.21 -57.71
CA VAL A 211 -2.62 -41.55 -56.85
C VAL A 211 -2.65 -40.06 -57.11
N GLY A 212 -2.54 -39.27 -56.06
CA GLY A 212 -2.64 -37.82 -56.15
C GLY A 212 -2.18 -37.13 -54.87
N GLY A 213 -2.43 -35.84 -54.81
CA GLY A 213 -2.14 -35.01 -53.64
C GLY A 213 -3.12 -33.85 -53.54
N TYR A 214 -3.20 -33.28 -52.35
CA TYR A 214 -4.03 -32.12 -52.05
C TYR A 214 -3.25 -31.12 -51.18
N TYR A 215 -3.64 -29.85 -51.25
CA TYR A 215 -3.10 -28.77 -50.44
C TYR A 215 -4.22 -27.78 -50.10
N PHE A 216 -4.43 -27.49 -48.82
CA PHE A 216 -5.34 -26.46 -48.33
C PHE A 216 -4.62 -25.58 -47.31
N GLY A 217 -4.63 -24.27 -47.50
CA GLY A 217 -3.87 -23.34 -46.68
C GLY A 217 -4.60 -22.03 -46.39
N GLY A 218 -4.17 -21.37 -45.32
CA GLY A 218 -4.62 -20.04 -44.92
C GLY A 218 -3.61 -19.39 -43.99
N SER A 219 -3.64 -18.07 -43.86
CA SER A 219 -2.80 -17.38 -42.87
C SER A 219 -3.13 -17.87 -41.46
N ASP A 220 -2.11 -17.95 -40.60
CA ASP A 220 -2.24 -18.19 -39.17
C ASP A 220 -2.78 -19.58 -38.75
N VAL A 221 -2.86 -20.52 -39.67
CA VAL A 221 -3.28 -21.92 -39.44
C VAL A 221 -2.36 -22.88 -40.18
N GLU A 222 -2.24 -24.11 -39.68
CA GLU A 222 -1.44 -25.16 -40.32
C GLU A 222 -2.10 -25.61 -41.63
N ALA A 223 -1.28 -25.81 -42.66
CA ALA A 223 -1.77 -26.25 -43.97
C ALA A 223 -2.13 -27.74 -43.93
N ILE A 224 -3.25 -28.10 -44.55
CA ILE A 224 -3.71 -29.48 -44.70
C ILE A 224 -3.25 -29.94 -46.09
N ALA A 225 -2.14 -30.66 -46.15
CA ALA A 225 -1.55 -31.10 -47.40
C ALA A 225 -0.95 -32.49 -47.29
N GLY A 226 -1.09 -33.29 -48.35
CA GLY A 226 -0.47 -34.60 -48.38
C GLY A 226 -0.92 -35.50 -49.53
N PRO A 227 -0.40 -36.74 -49.56
CA PRO A 227 -0.70 -37.71 -50.60
C PRO A 227 -2.08 -38.35 -50.41
N ARG A 228 -2.67 -38.78 -51.51
CA ARG A 228 -3.93 -39.54 -51.57
C ARG A 228 -3.77 -40.72 -52.52
N ALA A 229 -4.20 -41.91 -52.10
CA ALA A 229 -4.32 -43.09 -52.94
C ALA A 229 -5.75 -43.64 -52.85
N ARG A 230 -6.33 -44.05 -53.97
CA ARG A 230 -7.71 -44.55 -54.02
C ARG A 230 -7.83 -45.78 -54.91
N LEU A 231 -8.59 -46.76 -54.46
CA LEU A 231 -9.01 -47.92 -55.24
C LEU A 231 -10.52 -47.83 -55.43
N GLU A 232 -11.01 -47.96 -56.66
CA GLU A 232 -12.42 -47.90 -56.99
C GLU A 232 -12.81 -49.12 -57.82
N PHE A 233 -13.89 -49.78 -57.42
CA PHE A 233 -14.56 -50.83 -58.16
C PHE A 233 -15.92 -50.32 -58.62
N THR A 234 -16.22 -50.53 -59.90
CA THR A 234 -17.51 -50.20 -60.51
C THR A 234 -18.11 -51.47 -61.10
N ALA A 235 -19.40 -51.70 -60.85
CA ALA A 235 -20.22 -52.66 -61.55
C ALA A 235 -21.37 -51.91 -62.25
N ALA A 236 -21.32 -51.84 -63.57
CA ALA A 236 -22.41 -51.39 -64.43
C ALA A 236 -23.45 -52.49 -64.57
N ASP A 237 -24.70 -52.11 -64.85
CA ASP A 237 -25.86 -53.00 -64.94
C ASP A 237 -25.95 -53.96 -63.74
N PHE A 238 -25.69 -53.41 -62.54
CA PHE A 238 -25.63 -54.18 -61.30
C PHE A 238 -26.95 -54.92 -61.06
N VAL A 239 -26.85 -56.19 -60.65
CA VAL A 239 -27.99 -57.12 -60.47
C VAL A 239 -28.89 -57.21 -61.71
N ASP A 240 -28.29 -57.19 -62.90
CA ASP A 240 -28.96 -57.30 -64.21
C ASP A 240 -30.01 -56.22 -64.47
N LEU A 241 -29.89 -55.07 -63.79
CA LEU A 241 -30.76 -53.91 -63.98
C LEU A 241 -30.07 -52.87 -64.89
N PRO A 242 -30.54 -52.68 -66.14
CA PRO A 242 -29.91 -51.76 -67.08
C PRO A 242 -29.75 -50.33 -66.53
N GLY A 243 -28.53 -49.81 -66.60
CA GLY A 243 -28.16 -48.47 -66.16
C GLY A 243 -27.96 -48.29 -64.65
N VAL A 244 -28.25 -49.31 -63.83
CA VAL A 244 -27.94 -49.28 -62.39
C VAL A 244 -26.45 -49.53 -62.21
N LYS A 245 -25.76 -48.65 -61.47
CA LYS A 245 -24.30 -48.76 -61.22
C LYS A 245 -24.03 -48.82 -59.73
N LEU A 246 -23.29 -49.85 -59.30
CA LEU A 246 -22.70 -49.92 -57.98
C LEU A 246 -21.25 -49.44 -58.05
N THR A 247 -20.86 -48.56 -57.13
CA THR A 247 -19.47 -48.14 -56.95
C THR A 247 -19.02 -48.40 -55.52
N ALA A 248 -17.91 -49.10 -55.35
CA ALA A 248 -17.25 -49.31 -54.07
C ALA A 248 -15.85 -48.68 -54.10
N GLY A 249 -15.45 -47.98 -53.05
CA GLY A 249 -14.18 -47.25 -53.00
C GLY A 249 -13.45 -47.44 -51.68
N LEU A 250 -12.12 -47.43 -51.75
CA LEU A 250 -11.21 -47.36 -50.60
C LEU A 250 -10.19 -46.25 -50.87
N THR A 251 -10.14 -45.25 -50.00
CA THR A 251 -9.20 -44.13 -50.07
C THR A 251 -8.30 -44.14 -48.84
N PHE A 252 -6.99 -44.03 -49.06
CA PHE A 252 -6.00 -43.70 -48.04
C PHE A 252 -5.49 -42.29 -48.29
N GLN A 253 -5.38 -41.48 -47.24
CA GLN A 253 -4.71 -40.19 -47.28
C GLN A 253 -4.05 -39.88 -45.94
N TYR A 254 -2.98 -39.09 -45.99
CA TYR A 254 -2.25 -38.63 -44.82
C TYR A 254 -1.97 -37.13 -44.95
N ASP A 255 -2.09 -36.40 -43.84
CA ASP A 255 -1.58 -35.04 -43.64
C ASP A 255 -1.25 -34.83 -42.15
N ASP A 256 -0.41 -33.85 -41.84
CA ASP A 256 0.07 -33.62 -40.48
C ASP A 256 -1.03 -33.14 -39.49
N VAL A 257 -2.12 -32.58 -40.01
CA VAL A 257 -3.23 -32.05 -39.20
C VAL A 257 -4.24 -33.14 -38.82
N ARG A 258 -4.56 -34.04 -39.75
CA ARG A 258 -5.60 -35.07 -39.61
C ARG A 258 -5.02 -36.47 -39.39
N GLY A 259 -3.73 -36.68 -39.64
CA GLY A 259 -3.04 -37.97 -39.54
C GLY A 259 -3.50 -38.97 -40.61
N ASP A 260 -3.35 -40.26 -40.31
CA ASP A 260 -3.77 -41.34 -41.22
C ASP A 260 -5.30 -41.44 -41.34
N GLN A 261 -5.81 -41.37 -42.57
CA GLN A 261 -7.23 -41.48 -42.87
C GLN A 261 -7.50 -42.62 -43.86
N TRP A 262 -8.31 -43.59 -43.42
CA TRP A 262 -8.87 -44.64 -44.25
C TRP A 262 -10.36 -44.38 -44.43
N ILE A 263 -10.79 -44.25 -45.69
CA ILE A 263 -12.16 -43.91 -46.06
C ILE A 263 -12.70 -45.02 -46.97
N THR A 264 -13.76 -45.69 -46.55
CA THR A 264 -14.51 -46.62 -47.40
C THR A 264 -15.75 -45.95 -47.95
N GLN A 265 -16.09 -46.21 -49.21
CA GLN A 265 -17.25 -45.64 -49.88
C GLN A 265 -18.07 -46.72 -50.56
N ALA A 266 -19.39 -46.59 -50.50
CA ALA A 266 -20.32 -47.36 -51.32
C ALA A 266 -21.41 -46.44 -51.87
N ARG A 267 -21.66 -46.52 -53.17
CA ARG A 267 -22.65 -45.69 -53.89
C ARG A 267 -23.47 -46.54 -54.84
N LEU A 268 -24.79 -46.32 -54.83
CA LEU A 268 -25.73 -46.91 -55.76
C LEU A 268 -26.32 -45.80 -56.64
N ARG A 269 -26.13 -45.95 -57.94
CA ARG A 269 -26.68 -45.06 -58.96
C ARG A 269 -27.86 -45.71 -59.67
N ILE A 270 -28.94 -44.97 -59.79
CA ILE A 270 -30.18 -45.36 -60.45
C ILE A 270 -30.46 -44.38 -61.61
N PRO A 271 -30.64 -44.86 -62.85
CA PRO A 271 -31.00 -44.00 -63.97
C PRO A 271 -32.44 -43.51 -63.83
N LEU A 272 -32.70 -42.25 -64.19
CA LEU A 272 -34.05 -41.65 -64.13
C LEU A 272 -34.77 -41.71 -65.48
N GLN A 273 -34.20 -42.38 -66.48
CA GLN A 273 -34.86 -42.63 -67.76
C GLN A 273 -35.70 -43.90 -67.69
N ALA A 274 -36.89 -43.89 -68.28
CA ALA A 274 -37.72 -45.09 -68.42
C ALA A 274 -37.00 -46.12 -69.30
N ALA A 275 -36.99 -47.39 -68.87
CA ALA A 275 -36.51 -48.51 -69.68
C ALA A 275 -37.37 -48.63 -70.94
N SER A 276 -36.92 -48.05 -72.07
CA SER A 276 -37.65 -48.19 -73.33
C SER A 276 -37.40 -49.59 -73.90
N SER A 277 -38.48 -50.35 -74.11
CA SER A 277 -38.50 -51.65 -74.80
C SER A 277 -38.23 -51.56 -76.32
N ALA A 278 -37.67 -50.45 -76.79
CA ALA A 278 -37.15 -50.27 -78.15
C ALA A 278 -35.63 -50.03 -78.06
N GLY A 279 -34.86 -50.87 -78.77
CA GLY A 279 -33.40 -50.98 -78.69
C GLY A 279 -32.62 -49.69 -78.89
N ARG A 280 -32.30 -49.00 -77.80
CA ARG A 280 -31.16 -48.10 -77.75
C ARG A 280 -29.89 -48.93 -77.68
N GLU A 281 -28.99 -48.71 -78.62
CA GLU A 281 -27.64 -49.26 -78.57
C GLU A 281 -27.00 -48.98 -77.20
N PRO A 282 -26.43 -49.99 -76.53
CA PRO A 282 -25.68 -49.79 -75.30
C PRO A 282 -24.67 -48.64 -75.47
N LEU A 283 -24.49 -47.86 -74.40
CA LEU A 283 -23.38 -46.89 -74.39
C LEU A 283 -22.07 -47.68 -74.46
N SER A 284 -21.18 -47.31 -75.37
CA SER A 284 -19.80 -47.77 -75.34
C SER A 284 -19.14 -47.40 -74.02
N TYR A 285 -18.00 -48.04 -73.72
CA TYR A 285 -17.22 -47.72 -72.52
C TYR A 285 -17.01 -46.20 -72.35
N MET A 286 -16.50 -45.51 -73.38
CA MET A 286 -16.24 -44.08 -73.32
C MET A 286 -17.50 -43.23 -73.18
N GLU A 287 -18.61 -43.64 -73.79
CA GLU A 287 -19.88 -42.93 -73.63
C GLU A 287 -20.46 -43.08 -72.22
N ARG A 288 -20.28 -44.22 -71.54
CA ARG A 288 -20.69 -44.37 -70.12
C ARG A 288 -19.95 -43.35 -69.25
N ARG A 289 -18.66 -43.16 -69.52
CA ARG A 289 -17.78 -42.24 -68.77
C ARG A 289 -18.15 -40.78 -68.91
N MET A 290 -18.87 -40.39 -69.97
CA MET A 290 -19.43 -39.02 -70.08
C MET A 290 -20.41 -38.69 -68.95
N THR A 291 -20.95 -39.71 -68.28
CA THR A 291 -21.89 -39.55 -67.15
C THR A 291 -21.29 -39.94 -65.80
N ASP A 292 -19.97 -40.17 -65.72
CA ASP A 292 -19.32 -40.49 -64.45
C ASP A 292 -19.49 -39.34 -63.43
N THR A 293 -19.59 -39.69 -62.15
CA THR A 293 -19.70 -38.68 -61.08
C THR A 293 -18.43 -37.83 -61.08
N VAL A 294 -18.56 -36.51 -61.07
CA VAL A 294 -17.41 -35.61 -60.91
C VAL A 294 -16.71 -35.88 -59.58
N VAL A 295 -15.40 -36.13 -59.62
CA VAL A 295 -14.57 -36.43 -58.45
C VAL A 295 -13.84 -35.17 -58.01
N ARG A 296 -14.14 -34.73 -56.78
CA ARG A 296 -13.55 -33.58 -56.10
C ARG A 296 -13.63 -33.81 -54.60
N ASP A 297 -12.94 -32.98 -53.83
CA ASP A 297 -13.27 -32.78 -52.42
C ASP A 297 -14.67 -32.19 -52.33
N VAL A 298 -15.39 -32.75 -51.39
CA VAL A 298 -16.84 -32.61 -51.24
C VAL A 298 -17.21 -31.84 -50.00
N ASP A 299 -16.22 -31.52 -49.18
CA ASP A 299 -16.38 -30.65 -48.03
C ASP A 299 -15.65 -29.32 -48.29
N ILE A 300 -16.23 -28.21 -47.82
CA ILE A 300 -15.44 -26.99 -47.59
C ILE A 300 -14.44 -27.28 -46.46
N VAL A 301 -13.15 -27.36 -46.74
CA VAL A 301 -12.13 -27.66 -45.73
C VAL A 301 -12.00 -26.49 -44.75
N SER A 302 -12.20 -26.76 -43.45
CA SER A 302 -12.01 -25.78 -42.38
C SER A 302 -11.10 -26.29 -41.27
N THR A 303 -10.46 -25.37 -40.55
CA THR A 303 -9.63 -25.66 -39.36
C THR A 303 -9.87 -24.63 -38.27
N THR A 304 -9.37 -24.89 -37.05
CA THR A 304 -9.52 -23.97 -35.91
C THR A 304 -8.20 -23.58 -35.27
N ARG A 305 -8.15 -22.36 -34.72
CA ARG A 305 -7.06 -21.87 -33.89
C ARG A 305 -7.60 -21.27 -32.60
N ASN A 306 -6.92 -21.52 -31.48
CA ASN A 306 -7.21 -20.85 -30.22
C ASN A 306 -6.32 -19.61 -30.06
N GLY A 307 -6.84 -18.58 -29.38
CA GLY A 307 -6.12 -17.36 -29.03
C GLY A 307 -6.58 -16.79 -27.70
N THR A 308 -5.79 -15.88 -27.15
CA THR A 308 -6.11 -15.15 -25.92
C THR A 308 -5.98 -13.65 -26.16
N ARG A 309 -6.75 -12.87 -25.40
CA ARG A 309 -6.66 -11.40 -25.35
C ARG A 309 -6.76 -10.95 -23.89
N SER A 310 -5.85 -10.09 -23.47
CA SER A 310 -5.87 -9.51 -22.12
C SER A 310 -6.23 -8.03 -22.15
N ARG A 311 -6.98 -7.59 -21.13
CA ARG A 311 -7.33 -6.19 -20.88
C ARG A 311 -7.03 -5.86 -19.41
N ASN A 312 -6.42 -4.71 -19.16
CA ASN A 312 -6.17 -4.19 -17.83
C ASN A 312 -7.14 -3.05 -17.51
N ASP A 313 -7.79 -3.13 -16.35
CA ASP A 313 -8.66 -2.08 -15.82
C ASP A 313 -8.18 -1.71 -14.40
N THR A 314 -8.19 -0.41 -14.06
CA THR A 314 -7.80 0.05 -12.72
C THR A 314 -9.03 0.05 -11.81
N LEU A 315 -9.02 -0.81 -10.79
CA LEU A 315 -9.99 -0.77 -9.70
C LEU A 315 -9.58 0.34 -8.73
N THR A 316 -10.53 1.19 -8.38
CA THR A 316 -10.33 2.25 -7.37
C THR A 316 -11.46 2.16 -6.35
N SER A 317 -11.10 2.17 -5.07
CA SER A 317 -12.02 2.37 -3.96
C SER A 317 -11.50 3.47 -3.06
N SER A 318 -12.39 4.13 -2.33
CA SER A 318 -12.03 5.17 -1.37
C SER A 318 -12.77 4.97 -0.06
N GLU A 319 -12.13 5.31 1.03
CA GLU A 319 -12.71 5.35 2.37
C GLU A 319 -12.30 6.64 3.09
N ASP A 320 -13.04 6.98 4.14
CA ASP A 320 -12.74 8.16 4.94
C ASP A 320 -11.37 8.05 5.62
N ALA A 321 -10.66 9.18 5.69
CA ALA A 321 -9.41 9.24 6.41
C ALA A 321 -9.64 9.51 7.90
N VAL A 322 -9.03 8.69 8.75
CA VAL A 322 -8.98 8.87 10.20
C VAL A 322 -7.63 9.43 10.60
N ASN A 323 -7.63 10.48 11.41
CA ASN A 323 -6.41 11.07 11.91
C ASN A 323 -5.82 10.18 13.03
N ALA A 324 -4.58 9.73 12.88
CA ALA A 324 -3.93 8.90 13.89
C ALA A 324 -3.66 9.63 15.22
N TRP A 325 -3.76 10.96 15.24
CA TRP A 325 -3.63 11.78 16.44
C TRP A 325 -4.76 11.55 17.45
N ASN A 326 -6.00 11.67 17.00
CA ASN A 326 -7.19 11.66 17.87
C ASN A 326 -8.13 10.48 17.57
N GLY A 327 -7.81 9.67 16.54
CA GLY A 327 -8.62 8.53 16.13
C GLY A 327 -9.98 8.92 15.53
N LYS A 328 -10.15 10.18 15.12
CA LYS A 328 -11.40 10.69 14.54
C LYS A 328 -11.30 10.81 13.03
N THR A 329 -12.44 10.57 12.39
CA THR A 329 -12.61 10.80 10.96
C THR A 329 -12.45 12.27 10.64
N ILE A 330 -11.69 12.57 9.59
CA ILE A 330 -11.47 13.94 9.12
C ILE A 330 -12.71 14.40 8.38
N THR A 331 -13.38 15.41 8.90
CA THR A 331 -14.66 15.91 8.38
C THR A 331 -14.46 16.85 7.20
N SER A 332 -13.43 17.71 7.26
CA SER A 332 -13.06 18.59 6.16
C SER A 332 -11.62 19.10 6.29
N VAL A 333 -11.07 19.56 5.17
CA VAL A 333 -9.75 20.21 5.09
C VAL A 333 -9.88 21.54 4.35
N VAL A 334 -9.44 22.62 4.98
CA VAL A 334 -9.36 23.96 4.37
C VAL A 334 -7.89 24.37 4.28
N ARG A 335 -7.48 24.95 3.15
CA ARG A 335 -6.11 25.46 2.94
C ARG A 335 -6.10 26.98 3.02
N ILE A 336 -5.11 27.52 3.71
CA ILE A 336 -4.81 28.95 3.80
C ILE A 336 -3.38 29.19 3.34
N ASP A 337 -3.20 30.11 2.40
CA ASP A 337 -1.88 30.62 2.00
C ASP A 337 -1.61 31.94 2.72
N GLY A 338 -0.80 31.89 3.77
CA GLY A 338 -0.42 33.05 4.57
C GLY A 338 0.37 34.10 3.79
N THR A 339 0.91 33.80 2.61
CA THR A 339 1.59 34.80 1.77
C THR A 339 0.64 35.71 1.01
N THR A 340 -0.61 35.27 0.81
CA THR A 340 -1.63 36.01 0.04
C THR A 340 -2.90 36.31 0.84
N GLN A 341 -3.12 35.59 1.95
CA GLN A 341 -4.29 35.71 2.81
C GLN A 341 -3.92 36.22 4.20
N ASP A 342 -4.86 36.93 4.82
CA ASP A 342 -4.67 37.59 6.11
C ASP A 342 -5.25 36.78 7.29
N GLN A 343 -5.15 37.34 8.49
CA GLN A 343 -5.75 36.77 9.70
C GLN A 343 -7.26 36.53 9.57
N THR A 344 -7.99 37.42 8.90
CA THR A 344 -9.44 37.30 8.73
C THR A 344 -9.79 36.04 7.96
N ALA A 345 -9.05 35.74 6.89
CA ALA A 345 -9.20 34.52 6.11
C ALA A 345 -8.86 33.27 6.93
N LEU A 346 -7.80 33.31 7.74
CA LEU A 346 -7.46 32.20 8.64
C LEU A 346 -8.57 31.95 9.69
N GLN A 347 -9.10 33.01 10.30
CA GLN A 347 -10.18 32.88 11.27
C GLN A 347 -11.45 32.32 10.59
N ALA A 348 -11.82 32.80 9.40
CA ALA A 348 -12.94 32.26 8.65
C ALA A 348 -12.77 30.76 8.28
N ALA A 349 -11.54 30.32 7.97
CA ALA A 349 -11.26 28.91 7.76
C ALA A 349 -11.45 28.08 9.04
N LEU A 350 -10.93 28.54 10.17
CA LEU A 350 -11.14 27.89 11.47
C LEU A 350 -12.62 27.83 11.85
N ASP A 351 -13.39 28.87 11.56
CA ASP A 351 -14.82 28.94 11.85
C ASP A 351 -15.65 28.00 10.94
N SER A 352 -15.19 27.78 9.70
CA SER A 352 -15.93 26.97 8.71
C SER A 352 -15.59 25.47 8.72
N VAL A 353 -14.39 25.07 9.13
CA VAL A 353 -13.91 23.68 9.00
C VAL A 353 -14.63 22.69 9.94
N GLY A 354 -15.28 23.20 11.00
CA GLY A 354 -16.04 22.39 11.97
C GLY A 354 -15.16 21.50 12.85
N ALA A 355 -15.77 20.74 13.77
CA ALA A 355 -15.05 19.78 14.62
C ALA A 355 -14.39 18.66 13.80
N ASP A 356 -13.24 18.16 14.25
CA ASP A 356 -12.41 17.15 13.58
C ASP A 356 -11.88 17.59 12.19
N GLY A 357 -12.07 18.87 11.86
CA GLY A 357 -11.59 19.50 10.64
C GLY A 357 -10.12 19.90 10.71
N ILE A 358 -9.49 20.04 9.53
CA ILE A 358 -8.08 20.42 9.39
C ILE A 358 -7.96 21.75 8.66
N VAL A 359 -7.27 22.72 9.27
CA VAL A 359 -6.78 23.91 8.56
C VAL A 359 -5.30 23.72 8.25
N LEU A 360 -4.94 23.76 6.97
CA LEU A 360 -3.56 23.71 6.49
C LEU A 360 -3.09 25.14 6.22
N LEU A 361 -2.19 25.66 7.06
CA LEU A 361 -1.55 26.96 6.86
C LEU A 361 -0.22 26.81 6.15
N ASN A 362 -0.11 27.43 4.98
CA ASN A 362 1.12 27.48 4.19
C ASN A 362 1.72 28.87 4.23
N GLY A 363 3.03 28.98 4.45
CA GLY A 363 3.74 30.26 4.43
C GLY A 363 3.47 31.18 5.62
N ASN A 364 3.90 32.44 5.48
CA ASN A 364 3.99 33.41 6.57
C ASN A 364 2.77 34.33 6.62
N LEU A 365 1.84 34.06 7.53
CA LEU A 365 0.67 34.89 7.78
C LEU A 365 0.97 36.01 8.79
N ALA A 366 0.73 37.26 8.37
CA ALA A 366 0.77 38.42 9.25
C ALA A 366 -0.58 38.61 9.95
N ALA A 367 -0.57 38.47 11.28
CA ALA A 367 -1.74 38.64 12.13
C ALA A 367 -1.77 40.05 12.73
N THR A 368 -2.92 40.72 12.62
CA THR A 368 -3.21 42.04 13.19
C THR A 368 -3.81 41.95 14.61
N GLY A 369 -4.09 40.75 15.10
CA GLY A 369 -4.68 40.42 16.40
C GLY A 369 -4.62 38.92 16.69
N GLY A 370 -5.41 38.45 17.66
CA GLY A 370 -5.43 37.05 18.08
C GLY A 370 -6.22 36.13 17.13
N VAL A 371 -5.72 34.91 16.93
CA VAL A 371 -6.37 33.80 16.21
C VAL A 371 -6.87 32.78 17.21
N SER A 372 -8.09 32.29 17.05
CA SER A 372 -8.67 31.28 17.94
C SER A 372 -9.07 30.03 17.16
N LEU A 373 -8.59 28.87 17.60
CA LEU A 373 -9.07 27.58 17.11
C LEU A 373 -10.45 27.29 17.70
N ASN A 374 -11.24 26.46 17.03
CA ASN A 374 -12.46 25.89 17.60
C ASN A 374 -12.20 24.46 18.12
N ASP A 375 -13.13 23.95 18.93
CA ASP A 375 -13.00 22.65 19.58
C ASP A 375 -12.72 21.53 18.54
N LYS A 376 -11.82 20.62 18.90
CA LYS A 376 -11.47 19.40 18.14
C LYS A 376 -10.88 19.62 16.76
N GLN A 377 -10.42 20.83 16.45
CA GLN A 377 -9.79 21.12 15.16
C GLN A 377 -8.28 20.89 15.17
N LEU A 378 -7.72 20.67 13.98
CA LEU A 378 -6.29 20.60 13.75
C LEU A 378 -5.81 21.76 12.87
N LEU A 379 -4.87 22.56 13.37
CA LEU A 379 -4.11 23.51 12.57
C LEU A 379 -2.72 22.94 12.25
N VAL A 380 -2.36 22.87 10.98
CA VAL A 380 -1.12 22.24 10.51
C VAL A 380 -0.34 23.19 9.61
N GLY A 381 0.97 23.28 9.79
CA GLY A 381 1.85 23.96 8.85
C GLY A 381 2.17 23.11 7.62
N GLY A 382 2.30 23.73 6.44
CA GLY A 382 2.76 23.06 5.22
C GLY A 382 4.09 22.31 5.42
N GLY A 383 4.28 21.21 4.71
CA GLY A 383 5.41 20.29 4.86
C GLY A 383 5.27 19.29 6.02
N THR A 384 4.31 19.47 6.91
CA THR A 384 4.07 18.52 8.01
C THR A 384 3.47 17.20 7.49
N VAL A 385 4.00 16.08 7.97
CA VAL A 385 3.45 14.76 7.68
C VAL A 385 2.40 14.37 8.71
N LEU A 386 1.17 14.13 8.24
CA LEU A 386 0.08 13.59 9.02
C LEU A 386 0.00 12.07 8.81
N LYS A 387 0.02 11.32 9.91
CA LYS A 387 -0.25 9.88 9.86
C LYS A 387 -1.76 9.67 9.85
N LEU A 388 -2.26 9.03 8.79
CA LEU A 388 -3.67 8.75 8.59
C LEU A 388 -3.91 7.25 8.58
N LYS A 389 -5.15 6.86 8.80
CA LYS A 389 -5.62 5.48 8.66
C LYS A 389 -6.92 5.45 7.87
N GLY A 390 -7.12 4.39 7.09
CA GLY A 390 -8.41 4.08 6.51
C GLY A 390 -9.45 3.77 7.59
N ALA A 391 -10.64 4.38 7.53
CA ALA A 391 -11.70 4.19 8.53
C ALA A 391 -12.20 2.74 8.64
N THR A 392 -12.20 2.00 7.53
CA THR A 392 -12.65 0.62 7.42
C THR A 392 -11.46 -0.35 7.34
N SER A 393 -10.47 -0.07 6.49
CA SER A 393 -9.34 -0.99 6.27
C SER A 393 -8.30 -0.95 7.39
N GLY A 394 -8.22 0.14 8.14
CA GLY A 394 -7.17 0.39 9.14
C GLY A 394 -5.77 0.62 8.53
N VAL A 395 -5.63 0.62 7.20
CA VAL A 395 -4.34 0.81 6.51
C VAL A 395 -3.78 2.17 6.85
N ALA A 396 -2.56 2.21 7.36
CA ALA A 396 -1.86 3.44 7.66
C ALA A 396 -1.18 4.02 6.41
N VAL A 397 -1.38 5.32 6.18
CA VAL A 397 -0.69 6.07 5.12
C VAL A 397 -0.22 7.41 5.65
N ASP A 398 0.89 7.89 5.10
CA ASP A 398 1.41 9.21 5.40
C ASP A 398 0.85 10.23 4.40
N TYR A 399 0.32 11.34 4.91
CA TYR A 399 -0.11 12.49 4.12
C TYR A 399 0.82 13.67 4.41
N ALA A 400 1.65 14.03 3.43
CA ALA A 400 2.45 15.24 3.51
C ALA A 400 1.59 16.45 3.12
N ALA A 401 1.37 17.37 4.07
CA ALA A 401 0.71 18.63 3.78
C ALA A 401 1.54 19.41 2.74
N ALA A 402 0.99 19.65 1.56
CA ALA A 402 1.71 20.39 0.52
C ALA A 402 1.92 21.86 0.93
N GLY A 403 3.09 22.43 0.60
CA GLY A 403 3.43 23.83 0.85
C GLY A 403 4.64 24.02 1.75
N SER A 404 4.99 25.30 2.01
CA SER A 404 6.04 25.68 2.95
C SER A 404 5.51 25.70 4.39
N ALA A 405 6.42 25.62 5.37
CA ALA A 405 6.11 25.68 6.79
C ALA A 405 5.22 26.88 7.13
N GLY A 406 4.12 26.62 7.86
CA GLY A 406 3.19 27.65 8.29
C GLY A 406 3.78 28.52 9.40
N ARG A 407 3.51 29.83 9.35
CA ARG A 407 3.89 30.78 10.40
C ARG A 407 2.78 31.79 10.65
N ILE A 408 2.45 32.03 11.92
CA ILE A 408 1.57 33.11 12.36
C ILE A 408 2.42 34.14 13.10
N SER A 409 2.41 35.38 12.63
CA SER A 409 3.27 36.44 13.17
C SER A 409 2.49 37.71 13.43
N GLY A 410 2.52 38.24 14.65
CA GLY A 410 1.76 39.45 14.98
C GLY A 410 2.05 39.98 16.37
N ALA A 411 1.50 41.16 16.69
CA ALA A 411 1.63 41.79 18.00
C ALA A 411 0.29 41.73 18.76
N ALA A 412 0.03 40.61 19.45
CA ALA A 412 -1.19 40.48 20.25
C ALA A 412 -0.98 40.99 21.68
N THR A 413 -1.92 41.77 22.21
CA THR A 413 -1.83 42.35 23.56
C THR A 413 -2.10 41.34 24.69
N ASP A 414 -2.94 40.33 24.42
CA ASP A 414 -3.21 39.21 25.33
C ASP A 414 -2.62 37.90 24.79
N THR A 415 -3.25 37.27 23.79
CA THR A 415 -2.75 36.01 23.23
C THR A 415 -2.82 36.03 21.71
N LEU A 416 -1.73 35.63 21.04
CA LEU A 416 -1.68 35.57 19.58
C LEU A 416 -2.42 34.35 19.02
N VAL A 417 -2.23 33.15 19.58
CA VAL A 417 -2.98 31.96 19.18
C VAL A 417 -3.65 31.31 20.41
N ARG A 418 -4.97 31.20 20.37
CA ARG A 418 -5.77 30.57 21.43
C ARG A 418 -6.18 29.17 20.99
N MET A 419 -5.71 28.17 21.73
CA MET A 419 -6.19 26.79 21.59
C MET A 419 -7.61 26.67 22.15
N ALA A 420 -8.35 25.69 21.64
CA ALA A 420 -9.66 25.29 22.13
C ALA A 420 -9.65 23.82 22.62
N THR A 421 -10.77 23.35 23.16
CA THR A 421 -10.86 22.03 23.78
C THR A 421 -10.55 20.96 22.73
N ASP A 422 -9.66 20.01 23.07
CA ASP A 422 -9.24 18.92 22.18
C ASP A 422 -8.67 19.38 20.81
N SER A 423 -8.28 20.65 20.67
CA SER A 423 -7.67 21.16 19.44
C SER A 423 -6.17 20.81 19.36
N ALA A 424 -5.60 20.83 18.16
CA ALA A 424 -4.15 20.66 18.00
C ALA A 424 -3.52 21.62 17.01
N MET A 425 -2.23 21.86 17.25
CA MET A 425 -1.32 22.54 16.34
C MET A 425 -0.12 21.67 16.05
N ARG A 426 0.27 21.57 14.76
CA ARG A 426 1.39 20.74 14.31
C ARG A 426 2.27 21.43 13.28
N GLY A 427 3.59 21.38 13.48
CA GLY A 427 4.58 21.82 12.49
C GLY A 427 4.38 23.27 12.03
N ILE A 428 3.88 24.12 12.92
CA ILE A 428 3.60 25.53 12.69
C ILE A 428 4.48 26.38 13.60
N SER A 429 4.84 27.58 13.13
CA SER A 429 5.56 28.56 13.94
C SER A 429 4.65 29.71 14.36
N VAL A 430 4.84 30.20 15.58
CA VAL A 430 4.12 31.34 16.16
C VAL A 430 5.13 32.37 16.62
N GLU A 431 5.07 33.58 16.06
CA GLU A 431 5.88 34.72 16.50
C GLU A 431 4.97 35.81 17.08
N ASN A 432 5.03 36.00 18.40
CA ASN A 432 4.39 37.15 19.03
C ASN A 432 5.41 38.26 19.28
N THR A 433 5.29 39.36 18.54
CA THR A 433 6.19 40.51 18.62
C THR A 433 5.78 41.53 19.69
N SER A 434 4.66 41.31 20.38
CA SER A 434 4.18 42.17 21.47
C SER A 434 5.08 42.06 22.70
N SER A 435 5.58 43.20 23.19
CA SER A 435 6.35 43.32 24.42
C SER A 435 5.50 43.59 25.66
N ASN A 436 4.18 43.46 25.58
CA ASN A 436 3.30 43.61 26.73
C ASN A 436 3.59 42.52 27.76
N ALA A 437 3.74 42.86 29.04
CA ALA A 437 4.06 41.89 30.09
C ALA A 437 3.04 40.74 30.19
N ASN A 438 1.79 41.00 29.82
CA ASN A 438 0.71 40.01 29.83
C ASN A 438 0.47 39.33 28.48
N SER A 439 1.27 39.63 27.44
CA SER A 439 1.11 38.96 26.15
C SER A 439 1.75 37.58 26.12
N TRP A 440 1.05 36.64 25.48
CA TRP A 440 1.44 35.25 25.28
C TRP A 440 1.40 34.91 23.80
N ALA A 441 2.34 34.09 23.33
CA ALA A 441 2.26 33.61 21.96
C ALA A 441 1.14 32.59 21.80
N ILE A 442 0.99 31.66 22.76
CA ILE A 442 -0.04 30.64 22.74
C ILE A 442 -0.71 30.50 24.11
N SER A 443 -2.04 30.36 24.13
CA SER A 443 -2.77 29.87 25.30
C SER A 443 -3.32 28.46 25.05
N GLY A 444 -2.98 27.50 25.89
CA GLY A 444 -3.49 26.13 25.88
C GLY A 444 -4.92 26.01 26.43
N ALA A 445 -5.54 24.87 26.16
CA ALA A 445 -6.88 24.51 26.62
C ALA A 445 -6.92 23.03 27.01
N SER A 446 -8.01 22.57 27.62
CA SER A 446 -8.18 21.17 28.01
C SER A 446 -8.14 20.23 26.80
N GLY A 447 -7.37 19.15 26.90
CA GLY A 447 -7.14 18.18 25.82
C GLY A 447 -6.35 18.72 24.62
N ALA A 448 -5.99 20.01 24.62
CA ALA A 448 -5.29 20.62 23.51
C ALA A 448 -3.85 20.10 23.40
N SER A 449 -3.34 19.98 22.17
CA SER A 449 -1.98 19.51 21.94
C SER A 449 -1.16 20.37 20.98
N LEU A 450 0.08 20.66 21.37
CA LEU A 450 1.10 21.27 20.53
C LEU A 450 2.13 20.21 20.17
N ARG A 451 2.40 20.00 18.89
CA ARG A 451 3.45 19.07 18.45
C ARG A 451 4.35 19.67 17.39
N ASP A 452 5.65 19.66 17.66
CA ASP A 452 6.66 20.23 16.77
C ASP A 452 6.35 21.70 16.42
N VAL A 453 5.85 22.46 17.41
CA VAL A 453 5.49 23.88 17.28
C VAL A 453 6.69 24.74 17.68
N ALA A 454 7.04 25.72 16.84
CA ALA A 454 8.08 26.70 17.14
C ALA A 454 7.44 28.01 17.64
N VAL A 455 7.85 28.48 18.81
CA VAL A 455 7.37 29.72 19.41
C VAL A 455 8.54 30.68 19.61
N VAL A 456 8.37 31.90 19.13
CA VAL A 456 9.23 33.05 19.45
C VAL A 456 8.34 34.15 20.00
N SER A 457 8.64 34.64 21.20
CA SER A 457 7.83 35.68 21.84
C SER A 457 8.70 36.77 22.44
N ALA A 458 8.33 38.03 22.19
CA ALA A 458 8.94 39.19 22.83
C ALA A 458 8.58 39.29 24.33
N ALA A 459 7.48 38.66 24.76
CA ALA A 459 7.02 38.60 26.14
C ALA A 459 7.06 37.17 26.68
N ASN A 460 5.92 36.51 26.78
CA ASN A 460 5.78 35.14 27.29
C ASN A 460 5.49 34.15 26.15
N GLY A 461 5.96 32.91 26.29
CA GLY A 461 5.78 31.87 25.28
C GLY A 461 4.39 31.23 25.32
N VAL A 462 4.22 30.23 26.18
CA VAL A 462 3.00 29.41 26.27
C VAL A 462 2.35 29.53 27.65
N ARG A 463 1.06 29.85 27.72
CA ARG A 463 0.25 29.80 28.96
C ARG A 463 -0.69 28.60 28.94
N VAL A 464 -0.84 27.95 30.08
CA VAL A 464 -1.83 26.89 30.31
C VAL A 464 -2.45 27.15 31.68
N ASP A 465 -3.73 27.49 31.73
CA ASP A 465 -4.40 27.88 32.98
C ASP A 465 -5.77 27.22 33.09
N GLY A 466 -6.03 26.53 34.21
CA GLY A 466 -7.32 25.88 34.46
C GLY A 466 -7.64 24.74 33.49
N THR A 467 -6.63 23.97 33.05
CA THR A 467 -6.81 22.95 31.99
C THR A 467 -6.60 21.53 32.48
N ALA A 468 -7.18 20.56 31.77
CA ALA A 468 -6.90 19.14 31.94
C ALA A 468 -6.26 18.55 30.67
N ASN A 469 -5.26 17.69 30.81
CA ASN A 469 -4.70 16.89 29.71
C ASN A 469 -4.06 17.71 28.57
N PHE A 470 -3.56 18.92 28.85
CA PHE A 470 -2.77 19.67 27.87
C PHE A 470 -1.45 18.95 27.56
N THR A 471 -1.13 18.81 26.27
CA THR A 471 0.10 18.14 25.82
C THR A 471 0.97 19.06 24.96
N LEU A 472 2.27 19.08 25.23
CA LEU A 472 3.27 19.70 24.38
C LEU A 472 4.35 18.65 24.09
N GLN A 473 4.59 18.36 22.81
CA GLN A 473 5.59 17.38 22.38
C GLN A 473 6.51 17.95 21.30
N GLY A 474 7.80 18.04 21.58
CA GLY A 474 8.79 18.56 20.64
C GLY A 474 8.68 20.07 20.41
N GLY A 475 9.36 20.55 19.38
CA GLY A 475 9.40 21.96 19.02
C GLY A 475 10.35 22.81 19.87
N SER A 476 10.23 24.12 19.73
CA SER A 476 11.11 25.10 20.38
C SER A 476 10.31 26.26 20.92
N ILE A 477 10.59 26.72 22.14
CA ILE A 477 9.93 27.89 22.74
C ILE A 477 11.00 28.86 23.20
N THR A 478 11.00 30.06 22.64
CA THR A 478 11.87 31.16 23.05
C THR A 478 11.04 32.33 23.54
N ALA A 479 11.26 32.74 24.79
CA ALA A 479 10.66 33.94 25.37
C ALA A 479 11.73 34.98 25.73
N ALA A 480 11.51 36.22 25.33
CA ALA A 480 12.52 37.27 25.42
C ALA A 480 12.47 38.08 26.72
N THR A 481 11.36 38.09 27.48
CA THR A 481 11.28 38.83 28.75
C THR A 481 10.65 38.03 29.87
N GLY A 482 9.43 37.50 29.65
CA GLY A 482 8.64 36.75 30.64
C GLY A 482 9.00 35.27 30.72
N SER A 483 8.04 34.43 31.10
CA SER A 483 8.23 32.98 31.20
C SER A 483 8.13 32.32 29.83
N ALA A 484 8.96 31.31 29.57
CA ALA A 484 8.82 30.54 28.33
C ALA A 484 7.57 29.68 28.35
N ILE A 485 7.28 29.02 29.48
CA ILE A 485 6.02 28.29 29.72
C ILE A 485 5.50 28.63 31.11
N ALA A 486 4.22 28.92 31.25
CA ALA A 486 3.54 28.98 32.53
C ALA A 486 2.31 28.08 32.56
N ILE A 487 2.23 27.27 33.60
CA ILE A 487 1.20 26.24 33.79
C ILE A 487 0.62 26.47 35.18
N THR A 488 -0.68 26.76 35.24
CA THR A 488 -1.38 27.08 36.49
C THR A 488 -2.68 26.29 36.59
N HIS A 489 -3.03 25.84 37.80
CA HIS A 489 -4.31 25.17 38.10
C HIS A 489 -4.67 24.04 37.11
N SER A 490 -3.69 23.21 36.73
CA SER A 490 -3.86 22.27 35.62
C SER A 490 -3.47 20.83 35.98
N THR A 491 -4.18 19.86 35.43
CA THR A 491 -3.98 18.43 35.75
C THR A 491 -3.78 17.60 34.47
N GLY A 492 -3.10 16.46 34.58
CA GLY A 492 -2.81 15.60 33.43
C GLY A 492 -1.89 16.25 32.38
N VAL A 493 -1.16 17.30 32.75
CA VAL A 493 -0.29 18.05 31.83
C VAL A 493 0.89 17.18 31.41
N SER A 494 1.26 17.22 30.13
CA SER A 494 2.43 16.50 29.61
C SER A 494 3.29 17.43 28.74
N ILE A 495 4.48 17.81 29.23
CA ILE A 495 5.44 18.64 28.50
C ILE A 495 6.69 17.83 28.20
N GLY A 496 6.91 17.52 26.93
CA GLY A 496 7.88 16.52 26.49
C GLY A 496 8.77 16.97 25.33
N GLY A 497 10.08 16.72 25.42
CA GLY A 497 10.98 16.77 24.26
C GLY A 497 11.20 18.15 23.62
N ALA A 498 10.82 19.23 24.28
CA ALA A 498 10.94 20.59 23.73
C ALA A 498 12.30 21.23 24.06
N THR A 499 12.73 22.15 23.19
CA THR A 499 13.84 23.07 23.48
C THR A 499 13.26 24.39 23.99
N ILE A 500 13.55 24.75 25.24
CA ILE A 500 12.95 25.89 25.94
C ILE A 500 14.07 26.87 26.30
N VAL A 501 13.95 28.09 25.81
CA VAL A 501 14.94 29.16 26.02
C VAL A 501 14.24 30.39 26.58
N GLN A 502 14.75 30.90 27.69
CA GLN A 502 14.33 32.19 28.23
C GLN A 502 15.54 33.13 28.30
N ASN A 503 15.44 34.26 27.60
CA ASN A 503 16.56 35.18 27.37
C ASN A 503 16.48 36.51 28.14
N GLY A 504 15.37 36.78 28.83
CA GLY A 504 15.10 38.09 29.39
C GLY A 504 15.09 38.18 30.89
N ALA A 505 14.82 39.40 31.37
CA ALA A 505 14.91 39.77 32.77
C ALA A 505 14.17 38.84 33.74
N SER A 506 13.06 38.19 33.40
CA SER A 506 12.36 37.29 34.34
C SER A 506 13.12 36.02 34.69
N GLY A 507 14.01 35.51 33.84
CA GLY A 507 14.89 34.37 34.15
C GLY A 507 14.20 33.02 34.40
N ILE A 508 12.94 32.81 34.00
CA ILE A 508 12.18 31.57 34.30
C ILE A 508 11.85 30.77 33.03
N GLY A 509 12.34 29.53 32.95
CA GLY A 509 12.03 28.61 31.86
C GLY A 509 10.58 28.14 31.92
N ILE A 510 10.25 27.36 32.95
CA ILE A 510 8.90 26.84 33.17
C ILE A 510 8.40 27.21 34.57
N VAL A 511 7.17 27.71 34.65
CA VAL A 511 6.39 27.85 35.89
C VAL A 511 5.31 26.77 35.95
N ALA A 512 5.20 26.07 37.07
CA ALA A 512 4.15 25.11 37.37
C ALA A 512 3.57 25.42 38.77
N ASP A 513 2.37 25.99 38.83
CA ASP A 513 1.69 26.32 40.08
C ASP A 513 0.34 25.61 40.19
N ASN A 514 0.15 24.81 41.25
CA ASN A 514 -1.00 23.92 41.39
C ASN A 514 -1.17 22.99 40.17
N VAL A 515 -0.11 22.25 39.86
CA VAL A 515 -0.03 21.37 38.68
C VAL A 515 0.18 19.91 39.05
N ALA A 516 -0.49 19.02 38.31
CA ALA A 516 -0.22 17.58 38.30
C ALA A 516 0.03 17.09 36.87
N GLY A 517 1.04 16.23 36.67
CA GLY A 517 1.41 15.76 35.33
C GLY A 517 2.88 15.35 35.19
N ARG A 518 3.44 15.58 34.00
CA ARG A 518 4.81 15.21 33.61
C ARG A 518 5.49 16.36 32.87
N ILE A 519 6.72 16.67 33.26
CA ILE A 519 7.65 17.54 32.53
C ILE A 519 8.90 16.71 32.28
N GLU A 520 9.07 16.20 31.06
CA GLU A 520 10.11 15.22 30.77
C GLU A 520 10.88 15.38 29.46
N GLY A 521 12.16 15.03 29.47
CA GLY A 521 12.98 15.00 28.25
C GLY A 521 13.19 16.36 27.59
N ASN A 522 12.96 17.48 28.30
CA ASN A 522 13.12 18.82 27.74
C ASN A 522 14.56 19.32 27.89
N THR A 523 14.99 20.20 26.98
CA THR A 523 16.21 20.99 27.12
C THR A 523 15.82 22.41 27.50
N ILE A 524 16.16 22.84 28.72
CA ILE A 524 15.76 24.13 29.30
C ILE A 524 17.00 24.98 29.52
N THR A 525 17.02 26.18 28.94
CA THR A 525 18.09 27.17 29.15
C THR A 525 17.51 28.50 29.60
N THR A 526 18.01 29.05 30.70
CA THR A 526 17.66 30.41 31.14
C THR A 526 18.90 31.27 31.25
N ASN A 527 18.84 32.46 30.63
CA ASN A 527 19.95 33.41 30.53
C ASN A 527 19.72 34.70 31.32
N GLY A 528 18.48 34.94 31.79
CA GLY A 528 18.13 36.13 32.57
C GLY A 528 18.45 36.03 34.05
N ASN A 529 18.62 37.18 34.70
CA ASN A 529 18.91 37.33 36.13
C ASN A 529 17.64 37.47 37.00
N GLY A 530 16.53 36.81 36.67
CA GLY A 530 15.30 36.80 37.50
C GLY A 530 14.51 38.12 37.58
N SER A 531 13.20 38.07 37.87
CA SER A 531 12.38 39.29 38.18
C SER A 531 11.80 39.30 39.60
N GLY A 532 12.36 38.51 40.52
CA GLY A 532 11.89 38.42 41.90
C GLY A 532 10.78 37.38 42.05
N TYR A 533 11.15 36.21 42.54
CA TYR A 533 10.24 35.26 43.18
C TYR A 533 10.82 35.01 44.57
N ASN A 534 10.01 35.19 45.61
CA ASN A 534 10.35 35.21 47.04
C ASN A 534 11.69 34.53 47.42
N ASP A 535 12.74 35.34 47.51
CA ASP A 535 13.90 35.08 48.37
C ASP A 535 14.04 36.32 49.26
N ALA A 536 14.30 36.14 50.57
CA ALA A 536 14.13 37.16 51.60
C ALA A 536 15.14 38.33 51.53
N HIS A 537 15.94 38.41 50.47
CA HIS A 537 16.95 39.43 50.25
C HIS A 537 16.44 40.49 49.27
N SER A 538 16.45 41.76 49.65
CA SER A 538 15.87 42.88 48.89
C SER A 538 16.52 43.16 47.52
N LEU A 539 17.65 42.51 47.22
CA LEU A 539 18.34 42.56 45.92
C LEU A 539 18.26 41.23 45.14
N ALA A 540 17.61 40.19 45.69
CA ALA A 540 17.57 38.87 45.06
C ALA A 540 16.57 38.84 43.91
N ARG A 541 17.08 38.53 42.72
CA ARG A 541 16.29 38.27 41.51
C ARG A 541 16.65 36.87 41.02
N PRO A 542 16.05 35.80 41.54
CA PRO A 542 16.46 34.45 41.21
C PRO A 542 16.04 34.05 39.79
N ALA A 543 16.97 33.43 39.06
CA ALA A 543 16.67 32.72 37.82
C ALA A 543 16.24 31.28 38.14
N HIS A 544 15.21 30.77 37.47
CA HIS A 544 14.72 29.41 37.65
C HIS A 544 14.66 28.65 36.33
N GLY A 545 15.27 27.47 36.26
CA GLY A 545 15.05 26.57 35.12
C GLY A 545 13.60 26.10 35.13
N LEU A 546 13.19 25.55 36.27
CA LEU A 546 11.83 25.14 36.58
C LEU A 546 11.43 25.63 37.98
N SER A 547 10.31 26.33 38.08
CA SER A 547 9.70 26.75 39.34
C SER A 547 8.37 26.03 39.55
N VAL A 548 8.27 25.29 40.65
CA VAL A 548 7.12 24.48 41.03
C VAL A 548 6.57 24.96 42.35
N SER A 549 5.28 25.27 42.39
CA SER A 549 4.58 25.76 43.58
C SER A 549 3.28 24.98 43.76
N ASN A 550 2.90 24.73 45.02
CA ASN A 550 1.58 24.19 45.39
C ASN A 550 1.15 22.93 44.61
N SER A 551 2.10 22.15 44.12
CA SER A 551 1.84 21.08 43.15
C SER A 551 1.83 19.72 43.85
N GLY A 552 1.07 18.78 43.27
CA GLY A 552 0.88 17.44 43.82
C GLY A 552 1.15 16.38 42.76
N GLY A 553 2.05 15.43 43.04
CA GLY A 553 2.29 14.28 42.16
C GLY A 553 2.87 14.61 40.78
N LEU A 554 3.52 15.78 40.63
CA LEU A 554 4.22 16.16 39.41
C LEU A 554 5.50 15.34 39.24
N THR A 555 5.71 14.80 38.02
CA THR A 555 6.96 14.13 37.63
C THR A 555 7.82 15.07 36.79
N ILE A 556 9.08 15.23 37.18
CA ILE A 556 10.11 16.02 36.50
C ILE A 556 11.25 15.07 36.15
N ALA A 557 11.30 14.62 34.91
CA ALA A 557 12.15 13.49 34.54
C ALA A 557 13.04 13.75 33.31
N ASN A 558 14.30 13.33 33.34
CA ASN A 558 15.18 13.29 32.17
C ASN A 558 15.35 14.64 31.45
N ASN A 559 15.19 15.76 32.14
CA ASN A 559 15.40 17.08 31.55
C ASN A 559 16.89 17.48 31.60
N VAL A 560 17.34 18.24 30.62
CA VAL A 560 18.64 18.93 30.62
C VAL A 560 18.39 20.40 30.92
N ILE A 561 18.80 20.87 32.10
CA ILE A 561 18.52 22.21 32.60
C ILE A 561 19.83 22.96 32.79
N THR A 562 19.97 24.10 32.10
CA THR A 562 21.12 24.99 32.23
C THR A 562 20.67 26.38 32.62
N ILE A 563 21.27 26.95 33.66
CA ILE A 563 20.96 28.31 34.12
C ILE A 563 22.24 29.13 34.14
N ASN A 564 22.20 30.24 33.41
CA ASN A 564 23.30 31.20 33.30
C ASN A 564 23.02 32.50 34.08
N GLY A 565 21.82 32.68 34.63
CA GLY A 565 21.52 33.82 35.50
C GLY A 565 22.18 33.74 36.87
N GLU A 566 22.20 34.85 37.60
CA GLU A 566 22.57 34.88 39.03
C GLU A 566 21.45 34.30 39.92
N LEU A 567 21.79 33.89 41.15
CA LEU A 567 20.83 33.34 42.12
C LEU A 567 20.03 32.15 41.55
N ALA A 568 20.71 31.35 40.73
CA ALA A 568 20.11 30.31 39.91
C ALA A 568 19.56 29.16 40.76
N ASN A 569 18.31 28.76 40.52
CA ASN A 569 17.76 27.50 40.99
C ASN A 569 17.41 26.61 39.80
N GLY A 570 18.11 25.48 39.65
CA GLY A 570 17.84 24.49 38.59
C GLY A 570 16.38 24.07 38.57
N ILE A 571 15.98 23.41 39.65
CA ILE A 571 14.61 23.03 39.95
C ILE A 571 14.28 23.60 41.33
N ASN A 572 13.33 24.53 41.42
CA ASN A 572 12.85 25.09 42.68
C ASN A 572 11.44 24.60 42.95
N VAL A 573 11.20 23.99 44.11
CA VAL A 573 9.92 23.41 44.52
C VAL A 573 9.51 24.03 45.86
N THR A 574 8.31 24.58 45.94
CA THR A 574 7.78 25.22 47.14
C THR A 574 6.37 24.73 47.46
N GLY A 575 6.08 24.43 48.73
CA GLY A 575 4.73 24.09 49.21
C GLY A 575 4.07 22.92 48.47
N SER A 576 4.87 21.96 47.99
CA SER A 576 4.42 20.90 47.08
C SER A 576 4.56 19.52 47.70
N ALA A 577 3.69 18.57 47.34
CA ALA A 577 3.66 17.24 47.94
C ALA A 577 3.93 16.14 46.90
N GLY A 578 4.79 15.18 47.24
CA GLY A 578 4.99 13.97 46.44
C GLY A 578 5.58 14.21 45.05
N ILE A 579 6.47 15.20 44.91
CA ILE A 579 7.12 15.51 43.63
C ILE A 579 8.20 14.47 43.32
N ALA A 580 8.19 13.93 42.11
CA ALA A 580 9.21 12.99 41.64
C ALA A 580 10.19 13.71 40.71
N ILE A 581 11.46 13.81 41.11
CA ILE A 581 12.54 14.47 40.37
C ILE A 581 13.59 13.41 40.03
N SER A 582 13.63 12.95 38.77
CA SER A 582 14.50 11.83 38.40
C SER A 582 15.24 11.96 37.07
N GLY A 583 16.49 11.48 37.02
CA GLY A 583 17.27 11.43 35.78
C GLY A 583 17.60 12.79 35.15
N ASN A 584 17.37 13.91 35.84
CA ASN A 584 17.63 15.23 35.29
C ASN A 584 19.12 15.56 35.33
N ARG A 585 19.60 16.27 34.29
CA ARG A 585 20.92 16.88 34.26
C ARG A 585 20.77 18.38 34.50
N VAL A 586 21.16 18.85 35.68
CA VAL A 586 21.01 20.24 36.12
C VAL A 586 22.39 20.88 36.22
N THR A 587 22.60 21.99 35.52
CA THR A 587 23.79 22.82 35.61
C THR A 587 23.40 24.25 35.94
N THR A 588 23.92 24.79 37.02
CA THR A 588 23.73 26.18 37.40
C THR A 588 25.08 26.89 37.45
N ASN A 589 25.16 28.05 36.83
CA ASN A 589 26.39 28.82 36.69
C ASN A 589 26.32 30.11 37.52
N ASN A 590 27.43 30.84 37.56
CA ASN A 590 27.53 32.17 38.18
C ASN A 590 27.24 32.18 39.69
N TYR A 591 26.75 33.32 40.19
CA TYR A 591 26.70 33.64 41.61
C TYR A 591 25.52 32.96 42.33
N MET A 592 25.76 32.42 43.53
CA MET A 592 24.75 31.85 44.43
C MET A 592 23.83 30.77 43.81
N SER A 593 24.42 29.67 43.32
CA SER A 593 23.66 28.69 42.53
C SER A 593 23.23 27.44 43.29
N ARG A 594 21.97 27.04 43.09
CA ARG A 594 21.30 25.88 43.69
C ARG A 594 20.83 24.94 42.60
N GLY A 595 21.25 23.68 42.64
CA GLY A 595 20.82 22.69 41.66
C GLY A 595 19.34 22.34 41.81
N ILE A 596 19.00 21.69 42.92
CA ILE A 596 17.63 21.32 43.26
C ILE A 596 17.31 21.91 44.63
N ARG A 597 16.24 22.69 44.74
CA ARG A 597 15.79 23.32 45.98
C ARG A 597 14.35 22.92 46.28
N LEU A 598 14.10 22.43 47.50
CA LEU A 598 12.78 22.14 48.03
C LEU A 598 12.52 22.99 49.29
N VAL A 599 11.34 23.58 49.38
CA VAL A 599 10.89 24.36 50.54
C VAL A 599 9.49 23.92 50.93
N ASP A 600 9.27 23.54 52.18
CA ASP A 600 7.98 23.09 52.71
C ASP A 600 7.31 22.04 51.82
N SER A 601 8.13 21.13 51.28
CA SER A 601 7.73 20.20 50.23
C SER A 601 8.08 18.77 50.60
N GLY A 602 7.15 18.08 51.27
CA GLY A 602 7.36 16.75 51.82
C GLY A 602 7.07 15.60 50.84
N GLY A 603 7.61 14.42 51.14
CA GLY A 603 7.35 13.19 50.39
C GLY A 603 7.98 13.14 48.99
N ALA A 604 8.89 14.07 48.66
CA ALA A 604 9.51 14.11 47.34
C ALA A 604 10.57 13.00 47.17
N THR A 605 10.68 12.50 45.94
CA THR A 605 11.73 11.57 45.52
C THR A 605 12.70 12.29 44.58
N ILE A 606 13.98 12.36 44.94
CA ILE A 606 15.06 12.97 44.16
C ILE A 606 16.04 11.86 43.80
N ALA A 607 15.89 11.27 42.62
CA ALA A 607 16.57 10.02 42.26
C ALA A 607 17.37 10.07 40.95
N GLY A 608 18.65 9.67 40.97
CA GLY A 608 19.43 9.48 39.73
C GLY A 608 19.73 10.78 38.96
N ASN A 609 19.67 11.95 39.61
CA ASN A 609 19.95 13.22 38.95
C ASN A 609 21.46 13.50 38.89
N THR A 610 21.91 14.16 37.83
CA THR A 610 23.26 14.74 37.75
C THR A 610 23.17 16.24 37.97
N VAL A 611 23.77 16.74 39.05
CA VAL A 611 23.68 18.14 39.46
C VAL A 611 25.07 18.75 39.53
N ALA A 612 25.28 19.88 38.86
CA ALA A 612 26.52 20.64 38.90
C ALA A 612 26.24 22.11 39.23
N THR A 613 26.83 22.62 40.31
CA THR A 613 26.83 24.05 40.64
C THR A 613 28.22 24.64 40.44
N ASN A 614 28.35 25.49 39.42
CA ASN A 614 29.61 26.08 38.98
C ASN A 614 29.76 27.52 39.50
N THR A 615 29.51 27.72 40.79
CA THR A 615 29.62 29.05 41.38
C THR A 615 31.08 29.46 41.53
N THR A 616 31.42 30.59 40.89
CA THR A 616 32.80 31.13 40.85
C THR A 616 32.95 32.43 41.63
N ASN A 617 31.84 33.13 41.91
CA ASN A 617 31.80 34.31 42.76
C ASN A 617 31.23 33.91 44.12
N ASP A 618 31.94 34.22 45.20
CA ASP A 618 31.53 33.93 46.58
C ASP A 618 31.70 35.15 47.50
N THR A 619 31.67 36.37 46.93
CA THR A 619 32.01 37.62 47.62
C THR A 619 31.17 37.86 48.88
N TYR A 620 29.86 37.58 48.84
CA TYR A 620 28.99 37.65 50.01
C TYR A 620 28.59 36.24 50.42
N LEU A 621 29.11 35.77 51.56
CA LEU A 621 28.88 34.42 52.07
C LEU A 621 27.84 34.43 53.20
N SER A 622 26.74 33.70 52.99
CA SER A 622 25.72 33.33 53.97
C SER A 622 25.00 32.05 53.50
N LEU A 623 24.12 31.50 54.33
CA LEU A 623 23.24 30.38 53.96
C LEU A 623 22.41 30.65 52.69
N TYR A 624 22.06 31.90 52.43
CA TYR A 624 21.27 32.28 51.26
C TYR A 624 22.12 32.48 50.00
N THR A 625 23.45 32.43 50.12
CA THR A 625 24.36 32.83 49.05
C THR A 625 25.43 31.79 48.73
N ALA A 626 25.50 30.71 49.53
CA ALA A 626 26.34 29.56 49.24
C ALA A 626 25.80 28.73 48.05
N ALA A 627 26.67 27.91 47.47
CA ALA A 627 26.31 26.99 46.39
C ALA A 627 25.80 25.66 46.95
N PHE A 628 24.63 25.22 46.48
CA PHE A 628 24.01 23.97 46.93
C PHE A 628 23.72 23.04 45.77
N GLY A 629 24.12 21.78 45.88
CA GLY A 629 23.72 20.79 44.89
C GLY A 629 22.23 20.48 45.03
N ILE A 630 21.87 19.88 46.16
CA ILE A 630 20.50 19.62 46.58
C ILE A 630 20.30 20.30 47.94
N MET A 631 19.27 21.14 48.06
CA MET A 631 18.92 21.85 49.29
C MET A 631 17.46 21.62 49.63
N THR A 632 17.17 21.27 50.87
CA THR A 632 15.80 21.18 51.37
C THR A 632 15.64 22.03 52.63
N GLU A 633 14.46 22.62 52.80
CA GLU A 633 14.09 23.44 53.96
C GLU A 633 12.63 23.15 54.35
N GLY A 634 12.37 22.71 55.59
CA GLY A 634 11.00 22.43 56.03
C GLY A 634 10.35 21.19 55.37
N SER A 635 11.16 20.32 54.77
CA SER A 635 10.69 19.20 53.96
C SER A 635 10.94 17.84 54.63
N ASP A 636 9.87 17.09 54.89
CA ASP A 636 9.91 15.79 55.54
C ASP A 636 9.75 14.62 54.57
N ASN A 637 10.10 13.41 55.02
CA ASN A 637 9.87 12.13 54.33
C ASN A 637 10.47 12.08 52.91
N LEU A 638 11.67 12.64 52.74
CA LEU A 638 12.33 12.69 51.44
C LEU A 638 13.12 11.42 51.15
N THR A 639 13.15 11.02 49.87
CA THR A 639 14.09 10.03 49.36
C THR A 639 15.05 10.70 48.40
N VAL A 640 16.32 10.83 48.78
CA VAL A 640 17.40 11.41 47.96
C VAL A 640 18.38 10.31 47.62
N SER A 641 18.27 9.73 46.42
CA SER A 641 19.03 8.51 46.09
C SER A 641 19.72 8.49 44.74
N GLY A 642 20.90 7.88 44.67
CA GLY A 642 21.60 7.64 43.39
C GLY A 642 21.99 8.91 42.62
N ASN A 643 22.01 10.09 43.25
CA ASN A 643 22.34 11.34 42.58
C ASN A 643 23.86 11.52 42.46
N SER A 644 24.30 12.12 41.35
CA SER A 644 25.68 12.57 41.14
C SER A 644 25.74 14.09 41.30
N VAL A 645 26.30 14.59 42.40
CA VAL A 645 26.30 16.00 42.76
C VAL A 645 27.73 16.54 42.78
N THR A 646 27.98 17.62 42.05
CA THR A 646 29.22 18.38 42.12
C THR A 646 28.93 19.83 42.46
N THR A 647 29.58 20.37 43.49
CA THR A 647 29.45 21.79 43.84
C THR A 647 30.80 22.47 43.92
N ARG A 648 30.80 23.78 43.66
CA ARG A 648 31.97 24.64 43.76
C ARG A 648 31.58 25.99 44.34
N ALA A 649 32.25 26.38 45.43
CA ALA A 649 32.30 27.72 46.06
C ALA A 649 32.78 27.54 47.51
N ARG A 650 33.23 28.63 48.15
CA ARG A 650 33.36 28.67 49.61
C ARG A 650 31.99 28.46 50.26
N GLY A 651 31.92 27.63 51.29
CA GLY A 651 30.68 27.24 51.98
C GLY A 651 29.78 26.31 51.16
N ALA A 652 30.24 25.80 50.02
CA ALA A 652 29.42 24.96 49.16
C ALA A 652 29.01 23.66 49.86
N THR A 653 27.73 23.30 49.73
CA THR A 653 27.22 22.04 50.27
C THR A 653 26.66 21.17 49.16
N GLY A 654 27.06 19.91 49.12
CA GLY A 654 26.56 18.96 48.12
C GLY A 654 25.07 18.70 48.32
N ILE A 655 24.71 18.12 49.46
CA ILE A 655 23.33 17.87 49.87
C ILE A 655 23.09 18.48 51.25
N LEU A 656 22.13 19.40 51.37
CA LEU A 656 21.73 20.04 52.63
C LEU A 656 20.28 19.67 52.96
N LEU A 657 20.05 19.09 54.15
CA LEU A 657 18.73 18.99 54.78
C LEU A 657 18.61 19.98 55.92
N ARG A 658 17.58 20.83 55.89
CA ARG A 658 17.33 21.84 56.92
C ARG A 658 15.88 21.77 57.39
N TYR A 659 15.68 21.78 58.71
CA TYR A 659 14.36 21.77 59.35
C TYR A 659 13.40 20.69 58.83
N GLY A 660 13.92 19.51 58.52
CA GLY A 660 13.15 18.38 58.00
C GLY A 660 13.38 17.10 58.80
N ALA A 661 12.48 16.13 58.64
CA ALA A 661 12.52 14.86 59.35
C ALA A 661 12.30 13.65 58.45
N ASN A 662 12.71 12.48 58.96
CA ASN A 662 12.42 11.17 58.37
C ASN A 662 12.89 11.02 56.91
N SER A 663 13.98 11.69 56.53
CA SER A 663 14.51 11.65 55.16
C SER A 663 15.68 10.70 55.04
N THR A 664 15.81 10.08 53.86
CA THR A 664 16.90 9.16 53.52
C THR A 664 17.76 9.73 52.40
N ILE A 665 19.07 9.84 52.64
CA ILE A 665 20.09 10.18 51.65
C ILE A 665 20.92 8.92 51.40
N SER A 666 20.75 8.27 50.25
CA SER A 666 21.43 6.99 49.98
C SER A 666 21.98 6.77 48.58
N GLY A 667 23.13 6.10 48.47
CA GLY A 667 23.72 5.75 47.17
C GLY A 667 24.14 6.97 46.32
N ASN A 668 24.26 8.16 46.90
CA ASN A 668 24.66 9.36 46.17
C ASN A 668 26.17 9.44 46.02
N THR A 669 26.63 10.00 44.90
CA THR A 669 28.03 10.39 44.69
C THR A 669 28.13 11.90 44.76
N VAL A 670 28.83 12.44 45.75
CA VAL A 670 28.89 13.88 46.02
C VAL A 670 30.34 14.34 46.06
N THR A 671 30.67 15.37 45.29
CA THR A 671 31.98 16.04 45.30
C THR A 671 31.80 17.53 45.55
N THR A 672 32.46 18.09 46.56
CA THR A 672 32.42 19.53 46.84
C THR A 672 33.80 20.15 46.76
N ASN A 673 33.87 21.35 46.16
CA ASN A 673 35.10 22.06 45.88
C ASN A 673 35.04 23.48 46.45
N GLY A 674 35.76 23.74 47.53
CA GLY A 674 35.88 25.06 48.14
C GLY A 674 36.12 24.99 49.63
N GLU A 675 36.57 26.09 50.22
CA GLU A 675 36.77 26.18 51.68
C GLU A 675 35.43 26.11 52.42
N ASN A 676 35.42 25.61 53.66
CA ASN A 676 34.19 25.44 54.45
C ASN A 676 33.11 24.58 53.74
N ALA A 677 33.52 23.69 52.83
CA ALA A 677 32.57 22.90 52.04
C ALA A 677 32.18 21.60 52.76
N THR A 678 30.92 21.20 52.59
CA THR A 678 30.40 19.96 53.19
C THR A 678 29.75 19.08 52.14
N ALA A 679 30.08 17.79 52.06
CA ALA A 679 29.41 16.92 51.08
C ALA A 679 27.94 16.68 51.45
N VAL A 680 27.66 16.30 52.69
CA VAL A 680 26.28 16.18 53.21
C VAL A 680 26.14 16.91 54.54
N ALA A 681 25.19 17.83 54.63
CA ALA A 681 24.88 18.57 55.87
C ALA A 681 23.41 18.34 56.29
N VAL A 682 23.21 18.16 57.59
CA VAL A 682 21.88 18.03 58.22
C VAL A 682 21.82 19.03 59.37
N VAL A 683 20.85 19.94 59.36
CA VAL A 683 20.76 21.05 60.33
C VAL A 683 19.33 21.21 60.84
N GLY A 684 19.14 21.31 62.16
CA GLY A 684 17.82 21.49 62.77
C GLY A 684 16.81 20.42 62.39
N SER A 685 17.28 19.20 62.12
CA SER A 685 16.52 18.15 61.43
C SER A 685 16.52 16.84 62.22
N ALA A 686 15.48 16.01 62.15
CA ALA A 686 15.32 14.84 63.01
C ALA A 686 15.19 13.51 62.24
N SER A 687 15.72 12.41 62.80
CA SER A 687 15.46 11.05 62.28
C SER A 687 15.87 10.86 60.80
N ASN A 688 16.94 11.53 60.36
CA ASN A 688 17.43 11.43 58.99
C ASN A 688 18.54 10.38 58.88
N THR A 689 18.53 9.65 57.77
CA THR A 689 19.51 8.59 57.48
C THR A 689 20.40 9.01 56.32
N VAL A 690 21.72 8.99 56.51
CA VAL A 690 22.76 9.19 55.49
C VAL A 690 23.48 7.85 55.33
N SER A 691 23.12 7.06 54.32
CA SER A 691 23.57 5.67 54.18
C SER A 691 24.11 5.30 52.81
N GLY A 692 25.27 4.65 52.72
CA GLY A 692 25.74 4.08 51.44
C GLY A 692 26.19 5.11 50.40
N ASN A 693 26.60 6.32 50.79
CA ASN A 693 27.01 7.38 49.87
C ASN A 693 28.53 7.38 49.62
N THR A 694 28.96 7.89 48.47
CA THR A 694 30.36 8.20 48.16
C THR A 694 30.56 9.71 48.20
N LEU A 695 31.29 10.20 49.19
CA LEU A 695 31.37 11.63 49.54
C LEU A 695 32.81 12.12 49.46
N THR A 696 33.07 13.16 48.69
CA THR A 696 34.41 13.74 48.51
C THR A 696 34.40 15.24 48.77
N THR A 697 35.30 15.72 49.63
CA THR A 697 35.61 17.16 49.76
C THR A 697 37.07 17.39 49.41
N THR A 698 37.35 18.35 48.53
CA THR A 698 38.68 18.49 47.92
C THR A 698 39.58 19.55 48.58
N ASN A 699 39.01 20.46 49.36
CA ASN A 699 39.75 21.55 50.01
C ASN A 699 40.07 21.23 51.48
N PRO A 700 41.29 21.50 51.97
CA PRO A 700 41.67 21.20 53.35
C PRO A 700 41.11 22.18 54.40
N ASN A 701 40.67 23.37 54.01
CA ASN A 701 40.23 24.40 54.95
C ASN A 701 38.79 24.13 55.40
N ASN A 702 38.65 23.61 56.62
CA ASN A 702 37.38 23.40 57.35
C ASN A 702 36.29 22.68 56.52
N SER A 703 36.67 21.67 55.74
CA SER A 703 35.72 20.89 54.94
C SER A 703 35.36 19.56 55.61
N HIS A 704 34.13 19.12 55.43
CA HIS A 704 33.59 17.92 56.09
C HIS A 704 32.91 16.98 55.08
N GLY A 705 33.08 15.67 55.24
CA GLY A 705 32.30 14.71 54.45
C GLY A 705 30.82 14.77 54.84
N VAL A 706 30.52 14.45 56.09
CA VAL A 706 29.18 14.56 56.67
C VAL A 706 29.20 15.51 57.86
N SER A 707 28.24 16.42 57.95
CA SER A 707 28.04 17.29 59.12
C SER A 707 26.60 17.15 59.63
N ILE A 708 26.43 16.63 60.83
CA ILE A 708 25.17 16.66 61.57
C ILE A 708 25.24 17.82 62.56
N GLY A 709 24.67 18.96 62.17
CA GLY A 709 24.78 20.23 62.88
C GLY A 709 23.75 20.43 64.00
N PHE A 710 23.84 21.61 64.62
CA PHE A 710 23.02 22.03 65.77
C PHE A 710 21.51 21.78 65.60
N ASN A 711 20.83 21.53 66.73
CA ASN A 711 19.40 21.24 66.83
C ASN A 711 18.90 20.05 65.99
N SER A 712 19.81 19.26 65.42
CA SER A 712 19.47 17.96 64.83
C SER A 712 19.41 16.88 65.90
N HIS A 713 18.63 15.82 65.68
CA HIS A 713 18.48 14.73 66.65
C HIS A 713 18.20 13.38 65.95
N ASN A 714 18.56 12.27 66.60
CA ASN A 714 18.20 10.91 66.16
C ASN A 714 18.68 10.55 64.74
N GLY A 715 19.80 11.13 64.29
CA GLY A 715 20.35 10.88 62.95
C GLY A 715 21.14 9.58 62.85
N LEU A 716 21.20 8.99 61.66
CA LEU A 716 22.00 7.81 61.35
C LEU A 716 22.95 8.11 60.19
N VAL A 717 24.26 7.89 60.39
CA VAL A 717 25.30 8.01 59.36
C VAL A 717 26.00 6.66 59.24
N GLU A 718 25.74 5.91 58.17
CA GLU A 718 26.25 4.56 58.03
C GLU A 718 26.70 4.13 56.64
N ASN A 719 27.62 3.16 56.55
CA ASN A 719 28.02 2.55 55.28
C ASN A 719 28.49 3.53 54.20
N ASN A 720 28.91 4.75 54.56
CA ASN A 720 29.37 5.75 53.61
C ASN A 720 30.86 5.59 53.34
N THR A 721 31.30 5.86 52.12
CA THR A 721 32.70 6.06 51.77
C THR A 721 32.98 7.56 51.69
N VAL A 722 33.78 8.08 52.61
CA VAL A 722 34.08 9.50 52.76
C VAL A 722 35.56 9.75 52.49
N THR A 723 35.86 10.61 51.53
CA THR A 723 37.20 11.13 51.26
C THR A 723 37.23 12.63 51.55
N SER A 724 37.72 13.03 52.73
CA SER A 724 37.74 14.43 53.18
C SER A 724 39.16 14.99 53.21
N ALA A 725 39.43 16.04 52.43
CA ALA A 725 40.70 16.76 52.53
C ALA A 725 40.81 17.60 53.82
N GLY A 726 39.65 17.94 54.43
CA GLY A 726 39.55 18.77 55.62
C GLY A 726 39.74 18.01 56.95
N PRO A 727 39.48 18.67 58.09
CA PRO A 727 39.87 18.16 59.40
C PRO A 727 39.06 16.94 59.87
N HIS A 728 37.84 16.74 59.36
CA HIS A 728 36.92 15.68 59.80
C HIS A 728 36.25 14.97 58.63
N GLY A 729 36.13 13.63 58.71
CA GLY A 729 35.29 12.83 57.82
C GLY A 729 33.81 13.03 58.15
N VAL A 730 33.46 12.81 59.43
CA VAL A 730 32.12 13.05 59.99
C VAL A 730 32.23 14.02 61.18
N TYR A 731 31.43 15.08 61.18
CA TYR A 731 31.30 16.03 62.29
C TYR A 731 29.88 15.97 62.88
N VAL A 732 29.79 15.78 64.19
CA VAL A 732 28.51 15.67 64.92
C VAL A 732 28.45 16.72 66.02
N TRP A 733 27.51 17.64 65.87
CA TRP A 733 27.16 18.66 66.85
C TRP A 733 25.67 18.57 67.21
N SER A 734 25.25 17.38 67.62
CA SER A 734 23.86 16.97 67.76
C SER A 734 23.76 15.74 68.68
N SER A 735 22.62 15.54 69.33
CA SER A 735 22.36 14.42 70.24
C SER A 735 21.59 13.27 69.58
N GLY A 736 21.73 12.07 70.15
CA GLY A 736 21.10 10.84 69.66
C GLY A 736 21.57 10.37 68.28
N VAL A 737 22.78 10.74 67.85
CA VAL A 737 23.32 10.38 66.52
C VAL A 737 24.09 9.06 66.58
N ALA A 738 23.85 8.17 65.63
CA ALA A 738 24.66 6.97 65.41
C ALA A 738 25.53 7.12 64.15
N VAL A 739 26.84 6.91 64.29
CA VAL A 739 27.83 6.91 63.21
C VAL A 739 28.51 5.55 63.15
N ARG A 740 28.15 4.73 62.16
CA ARG A 740 28.64 3.35 62.10
C ARG A 740 29.06 2.84 60.73
N ASP A 741 30.03 1.93 60.70
CA ASP A 741 30.39 1.18 59.49
C ASP A 741 30.76 2.04 58.27
N ASN A 742 31.25 3.27 58.48
CA ASN A 742 31.72 4.16 57.41
C ASN A 742 33.19 3.92 57.12
N ARG A 743 33.59 4.09 55.86
CA ARG A 743 34.99 4.18 55.43
C ARG A 743 35.41 5.66 55.33
N LEU A 744 36.42 6.08 56.09
CA LEU A 744 36.78 7.49 56.29
C LEU A 744 38.27 7.73 55.95
N VAL A 745 38.51 8.22 54.73
CA VAL A 745 39.84 8.54 54.19
C VAL A 745 40.07 10.07 54.22
N GLY A 746 41.22 10.56 54.69
CA GLY A 746 41.48 12.01 54.70
C GLY A 746 42.82 12.46 55.27
N ARG A 747 43.11 13.78 55.17
CA ARG A 747 44.33 14.42 55.73
C ARG A 747 44.14 15.00 57.14
N GLY A 748 42.91 15.01 57.64
CA GLY A 748 42.51 15.68 58.88
C GLY A 748 42.88 14.96 60.18
N ASN A 749 42.61 15.63 61.30
CA ASN A 749 42.98 15.21 62.65
C ASN A 749 42.06 14.12 63.25
N SER A 750 40.89 13.83 62.67
CA SER A 750 39.95 12.82 63.18
C SER A 750 39.03 12.26 62.09
N GLY A 751 38.77 10.95 62.10
CA GLY A 751 37.74 10.33 61.24
C GLY A 751 36.33 10.83 61.60
N VAL A 752 35.96 10.71 62.88
CA VAL A 752 34.70 11.22 63.46
C VAL A 752 35.03 12.20 64.59
N LEU A 753 34.43 13.39 64.57
CA LEU A 753 34.45 14.34 65.68
C LEU A 753 33.02 14.51 66.20
N THR A 754 32.82 14.33 67.51
CA THR A 754 31.54 14.63 68.18
C THR A 754 31.75 15.63 69.31
N THR A 755 30.79 16.55 69.47
CA THR A 755 30.72 17.48 70.62
C THR A 755 29.61 17.10 71.61
N ALA A 756 28.85 16.03 71.34
CA ALA A 756 27.74 15.57 72.18
C ALA A 756 28.09 14.23 72.84
N GLY A 757 27.78 14.09 74.13
CA GLY A 757 28.19 12.93 74.94
C GLY A 757 27.44 11.62 74.64
N ASP A 758 26.38 11.66 73.84
CA ASP A 758 25.48 10.53 73.55
C ASP A 758 25.57 10.01 72.11
N THR A 759 26.59 10.43 71.35
CA THR A 759 26.83 9.92 69.98
C THR A 759 27.38 8.49 70.04
N ILE A 760 26.75 7.56 69.31
CA ILE A 760 27.23 6.17 69.18
C ILE A 760 28.17 6.09 67.98
N VAL A 761 29.45 5.74 68.20
CA VAL A 761 30.45 5.58 67.13
C VAL A 761 30.99 4.15 67.13
N THR A 762 30.74 3.37 66.07
CA THR A 762 31.11 1.94 66.00
C THR A 762 31.50 1.49 64.58
N GLY A 763 32.38 0.51 64.40
CA GLY A 763 32.62 -0.14 63.09
C GLY A 763 33.23 0.72 61.95
N ASN A 764 33.53 2.00 62.18
CA ASN A 764 34.13 2.87 61.16
C ASN A 764 35.60 2.48 60.89
N THR A 765 36.00 2.50 59.61
CA THR A 765 37.35 2.11 59.14
C THR A 765 38.01 3.24 58.32
N PRO A 766 39.34 3.27 58.21
CA PRO A 766 40.04 4.16 57.27
C PRO A 766 39.75 3.87 55.80
#